data_AF-A0AAU9SXH4-F1
#
_entry.id   AF-A0AAU9SXH4-F1
#
_cell.length_a   1.000
_cell.length_b   1.000
_cell.length_c   1.000
_cell.angle_alpha   90.00
_cell.angle_beta   90.00
_cell.angle_gamma   90.00
#
_symmetry.space_group_name_H-M   'P 1'
#
loop_
_entity.id
_entity.type
_entity.pdbx_description
1 polymer ?
#
loop_
_entity_poly.entity_id
_entity_poly.type
_entity_poly.pdbx_seq_one_letter_code
_entity_poly.pdbx_strand_id
1 'polypeptide(L)'
;MSLVRTAAIALLLIAFLQNAAAQKRQQSIVKYRGAVATDDGRCSEIGMSILRQGGNAIDASVAAALCLGVVSPASSGIGGGAFTVVKIAGGKAIAYDSRETAPLRATEDMYGGNLALKQKGALSVGVPGEVSGLFTAWKQHGKLPWKRLVRPAEKLAKGFRISKYLYMQMNATRADILADKGLSELFVSNGELKKAGTICRNPKLALTLRQIAKYGAKAFYNGTVGINLARDIRKSGGIITLKDLQSYRVTVKKPLSGHILGYQLLGMPPPSSGGAAMMLVLNILSQYEIPSGVSGPLGVHRLIEALKHAFAVRMNLGDPDFVDVTKVVSDMLSPKFAKDLKSKINDDKTFDPKYYGGMWNQIDDHGTSHLSIIDRERNAVSMTSTINGYFGALMLSPSTGIVLNNEMDDFSIPMKSSSNLNVPPPAPANFIRPGKRPLSSMTPTIVLKDGQVKAAVGASGGANIIAGTTEVFLNHFFLKMDPLSSVLAPRIYHQRLIYSSERKRTSSESGIQINSMSLIRTATIALFLIAFLQNAAAENKQQSIATYHGAVATDDGRCSEIGMNALRQGGNAVDASVAAALCLGVVSSASSGIGGGAFIVVKIADGKEIAYDCRETAPLRATENMYDGNLDLKKKGALSVAVPGEVAGLFTAWTQHGKLPWKQLVYPAQKLAAQGFKISKYLYMQMNHTKDDILADKGLSELFVSKGELKIPGTIISNPKLAFTLSQIAEYGPKAFYNGTVGNNLVSDIQKSGGIITLKDLQDYKVKVKEPLSTDIVGYRLLGMPPPSSGGPAMVLVLNILSQYGIPSGVSGPLGVHRLVEALKHAFAIRMNLGDPDFVDVTKVVSDMLSPKFAQDLKSKINDEKTFDPKYYGAKWNEINDHGTSHLSIIDSERNAVSMTSTINSYFGAVMLSPSTGIVLNNEMDDFSIPMKSGGNLDVPPPAPANFIRSGKRPLSSMTPAIVLKDGKVKAAVGASGGMYIIAATSEVFLNHFFLNMDPLSSVMAPRIYHQLIPNQISYENWTTVYDDHFEIPKETRDVLEKKGHVLTPIAGGTISQFIIEESGGHSNGKSMLVAVSDPRKGGFPSGY
;
A
#
# COMPACT_ATOMS: atom_id res chain seq x y z
N MET A 1 -2.79 -60.02 -3.63
CA MET A 1 -4.01 -59.18 -3.50
C MET A 1 -3.88 -58.01 -2.52
N SER A 2 -2.97 -58.04 -1.53
CA SER A 2 -2.83 -56.94 -0.54
C SER A 2 -2.23 -55.63 -1.13
N LEU A 3 -1.13 -55.71 -1.89
CA LEU A 3 -0.45 -54.50 -2.43
C LEU A 3 -1.29 -53.66 -3.40
N VAL A 4 -2.19 -54.26 -4.17
CA VAL A 4 -3.01 -53.56 -5.17
C VAL A 4 -4.10 -52.72 -4.48
N ARG A 5 -4.60 -53.16 -3.31
CA ARG A 5 -5.58 -52.40 -2.52
C ARG A 5 -4.94 -51.22 -1.80
N THR A 6 -3.71 -51.35 -1.30
CA THR A 6 -3.00 -50.25 -0.62
C THR A 6 -2.60 -49.14 -1.59
N ALA A 7 -2.20 -49.48 -2.82
CA ALA A 7 -1.89 -48.50 -3.86
C ALA A 7 -3.13 -47.73 -4.33
N ALA A 8 -4.29 -48.40 -4.47
CA ALA A 8 -5.54 -47.76 -4.88
C ALA A 8 -6.07 -46.76 -3.82
N ILE A 9 -5.91 -47.08 -2.53
CA ILE A 9 -6.34 -46.19 -1.43
C ILE A 9 -5.42 -44.98 -1.31
N ALA A 10 -4.10 -45.15 -1.49
CA ALA A 10 -3.15 -44.04 -1.49
C ALA A 10 -3.38 -43.07 -2.67
N LEU A 11 -3.69 -43.59 -3.87
CA LEU A 11 -4.04 -42.77 -5.04
C LEU A 11 -5.36 -42.00 -4.85
N LEU A 12 -6.36 -42.60 -4.20
CA LEU A 12 -7.63 -41.93 -3.87
C LEU A 12 -7.45 -40.83 -2.81
N LEU A 13 -6.58 -41.02 -1.83
CA LEU A 13 -6.25 -40.01 -0.80
C LEU A 13 -5.42 -38.85 -1.37
N ILE A 14 -4.47 -39.12 -2.28
CA ILE A 14 -3.72 -38.07 -2.98
C ILE A 14 -4.65 -37.26 -3.89
N ALA A 15 -5.60 -37.91 -4.59
CA ALA A 15 -6.60 -37.21 -5.41
C ALA A 15 -7.57 -36.37 -4.55
N PHE A 16 -7.92 -36.81 -3.34
CA PHE A 16 -8.75 -36.04 -2.42
C PHE A 16 -8.00 -34.85 -1.79
N LEU A 17 -6.71 -35.03 -1.45
CA LEU A 17 -5.88 -33.96 -0.88
C LEU A 17 -5.49 -32.91 -1.93
N GLN A 18 -5.28 -33.30 -3.20
CA GLN A 18 -5.08 -32.36 -4.30
C GLN A 18 -6.35 -31.54 -4.61
N ASN A 19 -7.55 -32.12 -4.49
CA ASN A 19 -8.80 -31.38 -4.66
C ASN A 19 -9.11 -30.43 -3.48
N ALA A 20 -8.70 -30.77 -2.25
CA ALA A 20 -8.89 -29.89 -1.09
C ALA A 20 -7.89 -28.70 -1.07
N ALA A 21 -6.68 -28.88 -1.59
CA ALA A 21 -5.68 -27.80 -1.75
C ALA A 21 -5.96 -26.89 -2.97
N ALA A 22 -6.89 -27.27 -3.85
CA ALA A 22 -7.24 -26.55 -5.07
C ALA A 22 -8.45 -25.62 -4.95
N GLN A 23 -8.93 -25.26 -3.76
CA GLN A 23 -9.92 -24.17 -3.62
C GLN A 23 -9.24 -22.80 -3.52
N LYS A 24 -8.34 -22.51 -4.48
CA LYS A 24 -8.06 -21.14 -4.91
C LYS A 24 -9.40 -20.55 -5.36
N ARG A 25 -9.77 -19.34 -4.90
CA ARG A 25 -10.98 -18.62 -5.37
C ARG A 25 -10.95 -18.60 -6.90
N GLN A 26 -11.85 -19.32 -7.56
CA GLN A 26 -11.93 -19.35 -9.02
C GLN A 26 -12.45 -17.99 -9.51
N GLN A 27 -11.54 -17.13 -9.97
CA GLN A 27 -11.84 -15.75 -10.39
C GLN A 27 -12.49 -15.66 -11.78
N SER A 28 -12.53 -16.76 -12.56
CA SER A 28 -13.17 -16.83 -13.88
C SER A 28 -13.93 -18.14 -14.12
N ILE A 29 -15.05 -18.07 -14.85
CA ILE A 29 -15.86 -19.23 -15.26
C ILE A 29 -16.31 -19.09 -16.72
N VAL A 30 -16.39 -20.21 -17.46
CA VAL A 30 -17.01 -20.27 -18.80
C VAL A 30 -18.29 -21.12 -18.72
N LYS A 31 -19.44 -20.55 -19.09
CA LYS A 31 -20.76 -21.20 -18.99
C LYS A 31 -21.65 -20.86 -20.17
N TYR A 32 -22.40 -21.86 -20.66
CA TYR A 32 -23.27 -21.72 -21.83
C TYR A 32 -24.71 -21.27 -21.50
N ARG A 33 -25.15 -21.40 -20.23
CA ARG A 33 -26.53 -21.15 -19.79
C ARG A 33 -26.73 -19.84 -19.02
N GLY A 34 -25.68 -19.05 -18.81
CA GLY A 34 -25.76 -17.79 -18.08
C GLY A 34 -24.63 -17.63 -17.05
N ALA A 35 -24.40 -16.38 -16.66
CA ALA A 35 -23.32 -15.95 -15.78
C ALA A 35 -23.75 -14.74 -14.94
N VAL A 36 -23.21 -14.66 -13.73
CA VAL A 36 -23.40 -13.56 -12.78
C VAL A 36 -22.02 -13.15 -12.25
N ALA A 37 -21.69 -11.88 -12.38
CA ALA A 37 -20.50 -11.27 -11.81
C ALA A 37 -20.91 -10.11 -10.90
N THR A 38 -20.36 -10.07 -9.69
CA THR A 38 -20.61 -9.03 -8.67
C THR A 38 -19.34 -8.79 -7.86
N ASP A 39 -19.27 -7.66 -7.16
CA ASP A 39 -18.12 -7.26 -6.32
C ASP A 39 -17.88 -8.20 -5.12
N ASP A 40 -18.86 -9.04 -4.74
CA ASP A 40 -18.72 -10.07 -3.70
C ASP A 40 -19.18 -11.45 -4.19
N GLY A 41 -18.30 -12.44 -4.15
CA GLY A 41 -18.58 -13.80 -4.64
C GLY A 41 -19.84 -14.45 -4.06
N ARG A 42 -20.24 -14.12 -2.82
CA ARG A 42 -21.49 -14.63 -2.21
C ARG A 42 -22.72 -14.13 -2.95
N CYS A 43 -22.68 -12.91 -3.47
CA CYS A 43 -23.77 -12.32 -4.22
C CYS A 43 -23.83 -12.85 -5.66
N SER A 44 -22.68 -13.18 -6.24
CA SER A 44 -22.61 -13.93 -7.50
C SER A 44 -23.25 -15.32 -7.35
N GLU A 45 -22.97 -16.03 -6.26
CA GLU A 45 -23.58 -17.33 -5.95
C GLU A 45 -25.11 -17.23 -5.75
N ILE A 46 -25.59 -16.20 -5.06
CA ILE A 46 -27.02 -15.95 -4.88
C ILE A 46 -27.70 -15.68 -6.23
N GLY A 47 -27.14 -14.79 -7.05
CA GLY A 47 -27.67 -14.51 -8.39
C GLY A 47 -27.70 -15.77 -9.26
N MET A 48 -26.62 -16.57 -9.25
CA MET A 48 -26.59 -17.84 -9.98
C MET A 48 -27.61 -18.85 -9.47
N SER A 49 -27.86 -18.89 -8.16
CA SER A 49 -28.89 -19.73 -7.56
C SER A 49 -30.29 -19.34 -8.07
N ILE A 50 -30.56 -18.05 -8.25
CA ILE A 50 -31.82 -17.57 -8.83
C ILE A 50 -31.97 -18.00 -10.29
N LEU A 51 -30.91 -17.88 -11.10
CA LEU A 51 -30.95 -18.38 -12.49
C LEU A 51 -31.21 -19.90 -12.54
N ARG A 52 -30.61 -20.68 -11.64
CA ARG A 52 -30.83 -22.13 -11.54
C ARG A 52 -32.26 -22.51 -11.14
N GLN A 53 -32.95 -21.63 -10.43
CA GLN A 53 -34.34 -21.82 -10.01
C GLN A 53 -35.35 -21.45 -11.11
N GLY A 54 -34.89 -21.16 -12.32
CA GLY A 54 -35.74 -20.75 -13.45
C GLY A 54 -35.99 -19.25 -13.52
N GLY A 55 -35.35 -18.45 -12.66
CA GLY A 55 -35.35 -17.00 -12.78
C GLY A 55 -34.54 -16.49 -13.97
N ASN A 56 -34.81 -15.25 -14.36
CA ASN A 56 -34.08 -14.59 -15.44
C ASN A 56 -33.02 -13.60 -14.91
N ALA A 57 -32.32 -12.91 -15.82
CA ALA A 57 -31.28 -11.94 -15.46
C ALA A 57 -31.79 -10.82 -14.53
N ILE A 58 -33.06 -10.43 -14.66
CA ILE A 58 -33.71 -9.40 -13.83
C ILE A 58 -33.92 -9.96 -12.42
N ASP A 59 -34.49 -11.16 -12.28
CA ASP A 59 -34.65 -11.82 -10.98
C ASP A 59 -33.31 -11.97 -10.25
N ALA A 60 -32.28 -12.41 -10.98
CA ALA A 60 -30.94 -12.59 -10.43
C ALA A 60 -30.31 -11.24 -10.01
N SER A 61 -30.53 -10.17 -10.77
CA SER A 61 -30.05 -8.82 -10.42
C SER A 61 -30.66 -8.30 -9.13
N VAL A 62 -31.95 -8.53 -8.90
CA VAL A 62 -32.64 -8.14 -7.66
C VAL A 62 -32.03 -8.83 -6.45
N ALA A 63 -31.84 -10.16 -6.52
CA ALA A 63 -31.28 -10.92 -5.41
C ALA A 63 -29.80 -10.57 -5.16
N ALA A 64 -29.03 -10.35 -6.23
CA ALA A 64 -27.62 -9.96 -6.14
C ALA A 64 -27.43 -8.55 -5.57
N ALA A 65 -28.21 -7.56 -6.03
CA ALA A 65 -28.16 -6.19 -5.52
C ALA A 65 -28.52 -6.12 -4.03
N LEU A 66 -29.60 -6.78 -3.62
CA LEU A 66 -29.99 -6.85 -2.20
C LEU A 66 -28.94 -7.57 -1.35
N CYS A 67 -28.25 -8.57 -1.91
CA CYS A 67 -27.10 -9.19 -1.23
C CYS A 67 -25.95 -8.20 -1.04
N LEU A 68 -25.56 -7.47 -2.09
CA LEU A 68 -24.49 -6.46 -2.03
C LEU A 68 -24.81 -5.38 -0.99
N GLY A 69 -26.06 -4.92 -0.92
CA GLY A 69 -26.50 -3.97 0.11
C GLY A 69 -26.40 -4.48 1.55
N VAL A 70 -26.31 -5.79 1.77
CA VAL A 70 -26.10 -6.39 3.09
C VAL A 70 -24.61 -6.62 3.37
N VAL A 71 -23.86 -7.14 2.41
CA VAL A 71 -22.48 -7.60 2.63
C VAL A 71 -21.39 -6.59 2.25
N SER A 72 -21.77 -5.55 1.49
CA SER A 72 -20.98 -4.37 1.14
C SER A 72 -21.74 -3.07 1.46
N PRO A 73 -22.23 -2.89 2.71
CA PRO A 73 -23.08 -1.76 3.11
C PRO A 73 -22.34 -0.40 3.12
N ALA A 74 -21.02 -0.41 2.95
CA ALA A 74 -20.22 0.80 2.77
C ALA A 74 -20.29 1.36 1.34
N SER A 75 -20.78 0.58 0.36
CA SER A 75 -20.75 0.92 -1.06
C SER A 75 -22.12 1.03 -1.71
N SER A 76 -23.16 0.41 -1.15
CA SER A 76 -24.43 0.23 -1.86
C SER A 76 -25.52 -0.23 -0.91
N GLY A 77 -26.78 -0.14 -1.35
CA GLY A 77 -27.91 -0.82 -0.74
C GLY A 77 -29.17 0.03 -0.69
N ILE A 78 -30.20 -0.49 -0.04
CA ILE A 78 -31.56 0.07 -0.04
C ILE A 78 -31.69 1.49 0.54
N GLY A 79 -30.63 2.03 1.15
CA GLY A 79 -30.55 3.41 1.59
C GLY A 79 -30.00 4.38 0.54
N GLY A 80 -29.66 3.91 -0.66
CA GLY A 80 -29.24 4.72 -1.79
C GLY A 80 -30.04 4.41 -3.05
N GLY A 81 -29.35 4.43 -4.18
CA GLY A 81 -29.92 4.44 -5.53
C GLY A 81 -29.07 3.67 -6.52
N ALA A 82 -29.61 3.51 -7.73
CA ALA A 82 -28.96 2.73 -8.76
C ALA A 82 -29.34 3.17 -10.17
N PHE A 83 -28.48 2.86 -11.12
CA PHE A 83 -28.81 2.81 -12.54
C PHE A 83 -28.75 1.39 -13.05
N THR A 84 -29.79 0.97 -13.76
CA THR A 84 -29.91 -0.37 -14.31
C THR A 84 -30.22 -0.30 -15.79
N VAL A 85 -29.32 -0.84 -16.62
CA VAL A 85 -29.56 -1.04 -18.05
C VAL A 85 -29.90 -2.51 -18.29
N VAL A 86 -31.04 -2.75 -18.94
CA VAL A 86 -31.58 -4.08 -19.24
C VAL A 86 -31.74 -4.24 -20.74
N LYS A 87 -31.32 -5.40 -21.27
CA LYS A 87 -31.68 -5.85 -22.61
C LYS A 87 -32.49 -7.13 -22.48
N ILE A 88 -33.76 -7.09 -22.89
CA ILE A 88 -34.58 -8.29 -23.02
C ILE A 88 -34.26 -8.98 -24.35
N ALA A 89 -34.09 -10.30 -24.34
CA ALA A 89 -33.85 -11.08 -25.53
C ALA A 89 -35.02 -10.97 -26.51
N GLY A 90 -34.73 -10.69 -27.79
CA GLY A 90 -35.77 -10.40 -28.80
C GLY A 90 -36.63 -9.14 -28.54
N GLY A 91 -36.44 -8.47 -27.40
CA GLY A 91 -37.24 -7.35 -26.94
C GLY A 91 -36.48 -6.02 -26.90
N LYS A 92 -37.09 -5.04 -26.22
CA LYS A 92 -36.54 -3.68 -26.09
C LYS A 92 -35.40 -3.61 -25.05
N ALA A 93 -34.56 -2.60 -25.20
CA ALA A 93 -33.61 -2.19 -24.17
C ALA A 93 -34.25 -1.11 -23.28
N ILE A 94 -34.00 -1.17 -21.97
CA ILE A 94 -34.68 -0.36 -20.96
C ILE A 94 -33.63 0.14 -19.96
N ALA A 95 -33.73 1.41 -19.58
CA ALA A 95 -32.94 2.04 -18.54
C ALA A 95 -33.85 2.41 -17.36
N TYR A 96 -33.54 1.90 -16.17
CA TYR A 96 -34.21 2.26 -14.92
C TYR A 96 -33.32 3.24 -14.16
N ASP A 97 -33.81 4.47 -14.05
CA ASP A 97 -33.25 5.51 -13.21
C ASP A 97 -33.87 5.42 -11.81
N SER A 98 -33.13 4.77 -10.91
CA SER A 98 -33.42 4.75 -9.49
C SER A 98 -32.42 5.58 -8.68
N ARG A 99 -31.87 6.63 -9.29
CA ARG A 99 -31.03 7.62 -8.61
C ARG A 99 -31.83 8.36 -7.54
N GLU A 100 -31.16 8.71 -6.46
CA GLU A 100 -31.72 9.49 -5.37
C GLU A 100 -32.14 10.88 -5.85
N THR A 101 -33.14 11.45 -5.19
CA THR A 101 -33.59 12.82 -5.47
C THR A 101 -33.31 13.73 -4.28
N ALA A 102 -33.05 15.00 -4.54
CA ALA A 102 -33.01 16.02 -3.50
C ALA A 102 -34.35 16.06 -2.75
N PRO A 103 -34.35 16.14 -1.40
CA PRO A 103 -35.58 16.27 -0.63
C PRO A 103 -36.39 17.50 -1.07
N LEU A 104 -37.71 17.45 -0.93
CA LEU A 104 -38.63 18.52 -1.31
C LEU A 104 -38.35 19.84 -0.58
N ARG A 105 -37.67 19.78 0.57
CA ARG A 105 -37.25 20.95 1.36
C ARG A 105 -35.84 21.44 1.05
N ALA A 106 -35.11 20.81 0.13
CA ALA A 106 -33.76 21.22 -0.23
C ALA A 106 -33.79 22.57 -0.95
N THR A 107 -32.82 23.44 -0.66
CA THR A 107 -32.64 24.71 -1.38
C THR A 107 -31.24 24.77 -1.97
N GLU A 108 -31.06 25.62 -2.99
CA GLU A 108 -29.78 25.76 -3.69
C GLU A 108 -28.64 26.20 -2.76
N ASP A 109 -28.97 27.01 -1.76
CA ASP A 109 -28.07 27.65 -0.79
C ASP A 109 -28.08 27.00 0.60
N MET A 110 -28.77 25.86 0.78
CA MET A 110 -29.02 25.23 2.10
C MET A 110 -27.77 24.89 2.91
N TYR A 111 -26.60 24.87 2.27
CA TYR A 111 -25.32 24.59 2.90
C TYR A 111 -24.53 25.84 3.28
N GLY A 112 -24.95 27.05 2.87
CA GLY A 112 -24.31 28.31 3.26
C GLY A 112 -22.81 28.40 2.95
N GLY A 113 -22.34 27.65 1.92
CA GLY A 113 -20.91 27.50 1.60
C GLY A 113 -20.15 26.46 2.44
N ASN A 114 -20.79 25.84 3.44
CA ASN A 114 -20.21 24.76 4.24
C ASN A 114 -20.37 23.40 3.53
N LEU A 115 -19.35 23.05 2.75
CA LEU A 115 -19.30 21.79 2.00
C LEU A 115 -19.40 20.53 2.89
N ALA A 116 -19.04 20.60 4.18
CA ALA A 116 -19.11 19.42 5.05
C ALA A 116 -20.55 18.92 5.26
N LEU A 117 -21.53 19.82 5.23
CA LEU A 117 -22.94 19.50 5.46
C LEU A 117 -23.58 18.73 4.30
N LYS A 118 -23.04 18.85 3.09
CA LYS A 118 -23.46 18.03 1.93
C LYS A 118 -22.71 16.72 1.84
N GLN A 119 -21.57 16.58 2.52
CA GLN A 119 -20.76 15.37 2.54
C GLN A 119 -21.17 14.39 3.65
N LYS A 120 -21.61 14.90 4.81
CA LYS A 120 -21.85 14.08 6.00
C LYS A 120 -23.12 14.49 6.75
N GLY A 121 -23.69 13.55 7.50
CA GLY A 121 -24.81 13.77 8.40
C GLY A 121 -26.17 13.79 7.71
N ALA A 122 -27.24 13.93 8.48
CA ALA A 122 -28.60 13.72 7.97
C ALA A 122 -29.03 14.74 6.88
N LEU A 123 -28.34 15.87 6.76
CA LEU A 123 -28.59 16.89 5.74
C LEU A 123 -27.97 16.56 4.38
N SER A 124 -27.02 15.62 4.32
CA SER A 124 -26.43 15.14 3.06
C SER A 124 -27.27 14.06 2.37
N VAL A 125 -28.32 13.57 3.03
CA VAL A 125 -29.10 12.41 2.56
C VAL A 125 -30.07 12.82 1.45
N GLY A 126 -29.93 12.19 0.29
CA GLY A 126 -30.92 12.19 -0.79
C GLY A 126 -31.99 11.12 -0.58
N VAL A 127 -33.15 11.27 -1.21
CA VAL A 127 -34.30 10.35 -1.09
C VAL A 127 -33.96 9.00 -1.75
N PRO A 128 -33.90 7.87 -1.02
CA PRO A 128 -33.44 6.59 -1.56
C PRO A 128 -34.35 6.00 -2.64
N GLY A 129 -33.74 5.48 -3.71
CA GLY A 129 -34.43 5.00 -4.91
C GLY A 129 -34.34 3.50 -5.21
N GLU A 130 -33.34 2.80 -4.66
CA GLU A 130 -32.96 1.46 -5.12
C GLU A 130 -34.10 0.44 -5.01
N VAL A 131 -34.86 0.45 -3.91
CA VAL A 131 -35.99 -0.50 -3.70
C VAL A 131 -37.06 -0.33 -4.78
N SER A 132 -37.38 0.91 -5.15
CA SER A 132 -38.37 1.17 -6.20
C SER A 132 -37.85 0.71 -7.56
N GLY A 133 -36.57 0.94 -7.86
CA GLY A 133 -35.91 0.51 -9.10
C GLY A 133 -35.97 -1.01 -9.28
N LEU A 134 -35.49 -1.73 -8.26
CA LEU A 134 -35.50 -3.20 -8.24
C LEU A 134 -36.92 -3.75 -8.35
N PHE A 135 -37.87 -3.19 -7.61
CA PHE A 135 -39.27 -3.65 -7.64
C PHE A 135 -39.94 -3.36 -8.99
N THR A 136 -39.65 -2.22 -9.61
CA THR A 136 -40.22 -1.84 -10.91
C THR A 136 -39.70 -2.75 -12.03
N ALA A 137 -38.38 -2.98 -12.09
CA ALA A 137 -37.79 -3.90 -13.05
C ALA A 137 -38.33 -5.33 -12.88
N TRP A 138 -38.39 -5.82 -11.63
CA TRP A 138 -38.96 -7.13 -11.30
C TRP A 138 -40.45 -7.22 -11.70
N LYS A 139 -41.26 -6.21 -11.39
CA LYS A 139 -42.69 -6.24 -11.70
C LYS A 139 -42.95 -6.27 -13.20
N GLN A 140 -42.10 -5.63 -14.00
CA GLN A 140 -42.23 -5.60 -15.45
C GLN A 140 -41.71 -6.88 -16.12
N HIS A 141 -40.62 -7.46 -15.61
CA HIS A 141 -39.88 -8.51 -16.33
C HIS A 141 -39.41 -9.70 -15.49
N GLY A 142 -39.62 -9.72 -14.18
CA GLY A 142 -39.24 -10.85 -13.32
C GLY A 142 -40.10 -12.09 -13.56
N LYS A 143 -39.53 -13.28 -13.34
CA LYS A 143 -40.24 -14.57 -13.44
C LYS A 143 -40.53 -15.19 -12.08
N LEU A 144 -39.65 -14.99 -11.11
CA LEU A 144 -39.81 -15.60 -9.78
C LEU A 144 -40.59 -14.69 -8.83
N PRO A 145 -41.27 -15.23 -7.81
CA PRO A 145 -41.95 -14.40 -6.81
C PRO A 145 -40.99 -13.45 -6.09
N TRP A 146 -41.35 -12.16 -5.94
CA TRP A 146 -40.53 -11.13 -5.27
C TRP A 146 -39.93 -11.59 -3.94
N LYS A 147 -40.78 -12.21 -3.10
CA LYS A 147 -40.37 -12.73 -1.80
C LYS A 147 -39.17 -13.69 -1.92
N ARG A 148 -39.11 -14.51 -2.97
CA ARG A 148 -38.01 -15.45 -3.20
C ARG A 148 -36.67 -14.74 -3.44
N LEU A 149 -36.69 -13.57 -4.08
CA LEU A 149 -35.51 -12.78 -4.42
C LEU A 149 -34.96 -12.01 -3.22
N VAL A 150 -35.83 -11.57 -2.29
CA VAL A 150 -35.43 -10.79 -1.10
C VAL A 150 -34.91 -11.68 0.05
N ARG A 151 -35.43 -12.91 0.18
CA ARG A 151 -35.13 -13.80 1.32
C ARG A 151 -33.64 -14.14 1.51
N PRO A 152 -32.82 -14.32 0.45
CA PRO A 152 -31.38 -14.53 0.61
C PRO A 152 -30.70 -13.38 1.36
N ALA A 153 -31.00 -12.13 0.99
CA ALA A 153 -30.47 -10.95 1.66
C ALA A 153 -30.98 -10.84 3.11
N GLU A 154 -32.28 -11.12 3.37
CA GLU A 154 -32.80 -11.19 4.74
C GLU A 154 -32.02 -12.20 5.59
N LYS A 155 -31.69 -13.36 5.04
CA LYS A 155 -30.93 -14.40 5.75
C LYS A 155 -29.50 -13.92 6.03
N LEU A 156 -28.83 -13.30 5.06
CA LEU A 156 -27.48 -12.75 5.24
C LEU A 156 -27.45 -11.63 6.29
N ALA A 157 -28.47 -10.79 6.36
CA ALA A 157 -28.53 -9.70 7.33
C ALA A 157 -28.56 -10.20 8.79
N LYS A 158 -29.02 -11.44 9.04
CA LYS A 158 -28.94 -12.07 10.37
C LYS A 158 -27.52 -12.47 10.77
N GLY A 159 -26.60 -12.56 9.83
CA GLY A 159 -25.22 -12.93 10.08
C GLY A 159 -24.43 -13.12 8.79
N PHE A 160 -23.44 -12.26 8.54
CA PHE A 160 -22.49 -12.41 7.45
C PHE A 160 -21.06 -12.13 7.93
N ARG A 161 -20.07 -12.75 7.29
CA ARG A 161 -18.66 -12.46 7.57
C ARG A 161 -18.25 -11.14 6.93
N ILE A 162 -17.58 -10.27 7.71
CA ILE A 162 -16.98 -9.03 7.21
C ILE A 162 -15.83 -9.39 6.26
N SER A 163 -15.88 -8.89 5.02
CA SER A 163 -14.81 -9.10 4.05
C SER A 163 -13.61 -8.19 4.36
N LYS A 164 -12.43 -8.50 3.83
CA LYS A 164 -11.25 -7.62 3.93
C LYS A 164 -11.53 -6.23 3.34
N TYR A 165 -12.25 -6.18 2.21
CA TYR A 165 -12.61 -4.95 1.54
C TYR A 165 -13.61 -4.10 2.35
N LEU A 166 -14.66 -4.73 2.91
CA LEU A 166 -15.56 -4.02 3.81
C LEU A 166 -14.83 -3.49 5.05
N TYR A 167 -13.92 -4.28 5.63
CA TYR A 167 -13.11 -3.82 6.76
C TYR A 167 -12.19 -2.65 6.41
N MET A 168 -11.62 -2.63 5.20
CA MET A 168 -10.85 -1.49 4.69
C MET A 168 -11.71 -0.22 4.64
N GLN A 169 -12.94 -0.32 4.13
CA GLN A 169 -13.88 0.80 4.06
C GLN A 169 -14.32 1.24 5.46
N MET A 170 -14.58 0.30 6.37
CA MET A 170 -14.87 0.59 7.78
C MET A 170 -13.72 1.34 8.44
N ASN A 171 -12.48 0.95 8.15
CA ASN A 171 -11.30 1.63 8.69
C ASN A 171 -11.16 3.05 8.11
N ALA A 172 -11.47 3.24 6.84
CA ALA A 172 -11.45 4.55 6.18
C ALA A 172 -12.48 5.53 6.76
N THR A 173 -13.59 5.04 7.35
CA THR A 173 -14.65 5.85 7.96
C THR A 173 -14.79 5.61 9.46
N ARG A 174 -13.72 5.17 10.13
CA ARG A 174 -13.75 4.72 11.53
C ARG A 174 -14.33 5.77 12.48
N ALA A 175 -13.87 7.02 12.38
CA ALA A 175 -14.28 8.10 13.27
C ALA A 175 -15.79 8.33 13.18
N ASP A 176 -16.30 8.35 11.96
CA ASP A 176 -17.71 8.57 11.72
C ASP A 176 -18.57 7.34 12.10
N ILE A 177 -18.05 6.11 11.91
CA ILE A 177 -18.70 4.89 12.41
C ILE A 177 -18.80 4.89 13.95
N LEU A 178 -17.77 5.37 14.66
CA LEU A 178 -17.78 5.45 16.11
C LEU A 178 -18.72 6.57 16.61
N ALA A 179 -18.78 7.68 15.88
CA ALA A 179 -19.61 8.83 16.20
C ALA A 179 -21.10 8.53 15.99
N ASP A 180 -21.45 7.77 14.95
CA ASP A 180 -22.84 7.35 14.73
C ASP A 180 -23.20 6.15 15.60
N LYS A 181 -24.21 6.32 16.45
CA LYS A 181 -24.68 5.27 17.36
C LYS A 181 -25.10 3.99 16.64
N GLY A 182 -25.71 4.11 15.46
CA GLY A 182 -26.23 2.96 14.70
C GLY A 182 -25.12 2.15 14.04
N LEU A 183 -24.20 2.83 13.36
CA LEU A 183 -23.01 2.23 12.75
C LEU A 183 -22.13 1.63 13.83
N SER A 184 -21.98 2.31 14.97
CA SER A 184 -21.26 1.80 16.13
C SER A 184 -21.88 0.49 16.66
N GLU A 185 -23.20 0.46 16.92
CA GLU A 185 -23.89 -0.77 17.35
C GLU A 185 -23.65 -1.95 16.37
N LEU A 186 -23.62 -1.66 15.07
CA LEU A 186 -23.49 -2.67 14.04
C LEU A 186 -22.04 -3.14 13.82
N PHE A 187 -21.09 -2.22 13.77
CA PHE A 187 -19.72 -2.46 13.33
C PHE A 187 -18.69 -2.38 14.43
N VAL A 188 -19.07 -2.00 15.65
CA VAL A 188 -18.16 -1.86 16.79
C VAL A 188 -18.45 -2.97 17.81
N SER A 189 -17.39 -3.47 18.44
CA SER A 189 -17.43 -4.42 19.54
C SER A 189 -16.31 -4.05 20.50
N ASN A 190 -16.64 -3.83 21.77
CA ASN A 190 -15.69 -3.39 22.80
C ASN A 190 -14.96 -2.09 22.42
N GLY A 191 -15.69 -1.13 21.84
CA GLY A 191 -15.13 0.16 21.39
C GLY A 191 -14.30 0.10 20.11
N GLU A 192 -14.09 -1.08 19.53
CA GLU A 192 -13.28 -1.29 18.32
C GLU A 192 -14.09 -1.77 17.13
N LEU A 193 -13.71 -1.36 15.91
CA LEU A 193 -14.30 -1.91 14.69
C LEU A 193 -14.12 -3.44 14.65
N LYS A 194 -15.22 -4.14 14.35
CA LYS A 194 -15.25 -5.58 14.08
C LYS A 194 -14.30 -5.90 12.93
N LYS A 195 -13.31 -6.77 13.18
CA LYS A 195 -12.26 -7.13 12.21
C LYS A 195 -12.81 -7.92 11.02
N ALA A 196 -12.07 -7.93 9.92
CA ALA A 196 -12.32 -8.86 8.82
C ALA A 196 -12.41 -10.31 9.32
N GLY A 197 -13.34 -11.09 8.76
CA GLY A 197 -13.63 -12.47 9.15
C GLY A 197 -14.64 -12.63 10.30
N THR A 198 -14.89 -11.57 11.08
CA THR A 198 -15.90 -11.58 12.15
C THR A 198 -17.32 -11.59 11.59
N ILE A 199 -18.28 -12.10 12.38
CA ILE A 199 -19.69 -12.14 12.01
C ILE A 199 -20.34 -10.80 12.37
N CYS A 200 -20.79 -10.07 11.35
CA CYS A 200 -21.65 -8.91 11.49
C CYS A 200 -23.11 -9.33 11.42
N ARG A 201 -23.95 -8.77 12.30
CA ARG A 201 -25.39 -9.06 12.38
C ARG A 201 -26.15 -7.74 12.37
N ASN A 202 -27.01 -7.55 11.38
CA ASN A 202 -27.92 -6.43 11.27
C ASN A 202 -29.37 -6.93 11.38
N PRO A 203 -29.85 -7.26 12.59
CA PRO A 203 -31.19 -7.81 12.78
C PRO A 203 -32.29 -6.82 12.37
N LYS A 204 -32.05 -5.50 12.51
CA LYS A 204 -32.96 -4.44 12.09
C LYS A 204 -33.14 -4.45 10.56
N LEU A 205 -32.03 -4.54 9.81
CA LEU A 205 -32.08 -4.70 8.36
C LEU A 205 -32.74 -6.01 7.94
N ALA A 206 -32.51 -7.11 8.66
CA ALA A 206 -33.20 -8.38 8.40
C ALA A 206 -34.72 -8.25 8.55
N LEU A 207 -35.21 -7.54 9.57
CA LEU A 207 -36.62 -7.23 9.73
C LEU A 207 -37.14 -6.33 8.62
N THR A 208 -36.38 -5.29 8.24
CA THR A 208 -36.70 -4.42 7.11
C THR A 208 -36.85 -5.22 5.81
N LEU A 209 -35.88 -6.07 5.48
CA LEU A 209 -35.91 -6.94 4.31
C LEU A 209 -37.07 -7.95 4.39
N ARG A 210 -37.43 -8.43 5.59
CA ARG A 210 -38.62 -9.26 5.78
C ARG A 210 -39.91 -8.52 5.42
N GLN A 211 -40.05 -7.26 5.83
CA GLN A 211 -41.20 -6.42 5.50
C GLN A 211 -41.26 -6.16 3.99
N ILE A 212 -40.14 -5.80 3.37
CA ILE A 212 -40.01 -5.62 1.93
C ILE A 212 -40.36 -6.91 1.18
N ALA A 213 -39.91 -8.08 1.67
CA ALA A 213 -40.23 -9.37 1.07
C ALA A 213 -41.73 -9.72 1.16
N LYS A 214 -42.44 -9.23 2.20
CA LYS A 214 -43.86 -9.51 2.43
C LYS A 214 -44.78 -8.54 1.68
N TYR A 215 -44.45 -7.25 1.70
CA TYR A 215 -45.34 -6.19 1.22
C TYR A 215 -44.82 -5.47 -0.04
N GLY A 216 -43.68 -5.90 -0.60
CA GLY A 216 -43.07 -5.26 -1.76
C GLY A 216 -42.50 -3.87 -1.43
N ALA A 217 -42.32 -3.04 -2.46
CA ALA A 217 -41.82 -1.68 -2.31
C ALA A 217 -42.71 -0.80 -1.40
N LYS A 218 -44.02 -1.12 -1.27
CA LYS A 218 -44.94 -0.40 -0.38
C LYS A 218 -44.47 -0.40 1.07
N ALA A 219 -43.75 -1.43 1.53
CA ALA A 219 -43.18 -1.46 2.87
C ALA A 219 -42.27 -0.24 3.14
N PHE A 220 -41.47 0.13 2.14
CA PHE A 220 -40.48 1.20 2.21
C PHE A 220 -41.08 2.58 1.94
N TYR A 221 -41.95 2.71 0.93
CA TYR A 221 -42.43 4.04 0.49
C TYR A 221 -43.77 4.47 1.13
N ASN A 222 -44.60 3.53 1.59
CA ASN A 222 -45.91 3.82 2.19
C ASN A 222 -46.11 3.14 3.55
N GLY A 223 -45.13 2.38 4.01
CA GLY A 223 -45.24 1.52 5.18
C GLY A 223 -44.38 1.97 6.35
N THR A 224 -44.37 1.13 7.38
CA THR A 224 -43.69 1.41 8.66
C THR A 224 -42.18 1.56 8.51
N VAL A 225 -41.55 0.94 7.51
CA VAL A 225 -40.11 1.12 7.25
C VAL A 225 -39.83 2.58 6.87
N GLY A 226 -40.58 3.15 5.91
CA GLY A 226 -40.41 4.54 5.48
C GLY A 226 -40.75 5.56 6.57
N ILE A 227 -41.82 5.30 7.33
CA ILE A 227 -42.21 6.16 8.47
C ILE A 227 -41.08 6.25 9.49
N ASN A 228 -40.47 5.11 9.82
CA ASN A 228 -39.39 5.04 10.79
C ASN A 228 -38.09 5.66 10.24
N LEU A 229 -37.76 5.39 8.97
CA LEU A 229 -36.59 5.96 8.30
C LEU A 229 -36.65 7.50 8.30
N ALA A 230 -37.76 8.08 7.83
CA ALA A 230 -37.96 9.54 7.80
C ALA A 230 -38.01 10.16 9.21
N ARG A 231 -38.43 9.40 10.23
CA ARG A 231 -38.36 9.86 11.63
C ARG A 231 -36.91 9.95 12.10
N ASP A 232 -36.10 8.93 11.86
CA ASP A 232 -34.70 8.88 12.29
C ASP A 232 -33.85 9.97 11.62
N ILE A 233 -34.06 10.19 10.32
CA ILE A 233 -33.37 11.25 9.55
C ILE A 233 -33.69 12.63 10.13
N ARG A 234 -34.98 12.95 10.37
CA ARG A 234 -35.37 14.24 10.95
C ARG A 234 -34.86 14.46 12.37
N LYS A 235 -34.88 13.42 13.21
CA LYS A 235 -34.31 13.47 14.56
C LYS A 235 -32.82 13.82 14.55
N SER A 236 -32.13 13.48 13.47
CA SER A 236 -30.69 13.71 13.31
C SER A 236 -30.38 15.00 12.53
N GLY A 237 -31.37 15.89 12.35
CA GLY A 237 -31.21 17.19 11.68
C GLY A 237 -31.43 17.18 10.17
N GLY A 238 -31.85 16.05 9.59
CA GLY A 238 -32.12 15.93 8.16
C GLY A 238 -33.50 16.44 7.75
N ILE A 239 -33.68 16.67 6.45
CA ILE A 239 -34.90 17.30 5.90
C ILE A 239 -35.84 16.34 5.17
N ILE A 240 -35.49 15.06 5.05
CA ILE A 240 -36.36 14.04 4.44
C ILE A 240 -37.59 13.78 5.31
N THR A 241 -38.75 13.77 4.68
CA THR A 241 -40.07 13.46 5.26
C THR A 241 -40.66 12.19 4.63
N LEU A 242 -41.76 11.70 5.20
CA LEU A 242 -42.51 10.60 4.57
C LEU A 242 -43.06 11.00 3.20
N LYS A 243 -43.41 12.28 3.00
CA LYS A 243 -43.90 12.78 1.72
C LYS A 243 -42.84 12.65 0.63
N ASP A 244 -41.57 12.85 0.96
CA ASP A 244 -40.46 12.65 0.04
C ASP A 244 -40.40 11.21 -0.46
N LEU A 245 -40.45 10.23 0.47
CA LEU A 245 -40.48 8.81 0.13
C LEU A 245 -41.72 8.45 -0.71
N GLN A 246 -42.90 8.94 -0.32
CA GLN A 246 -44.16 8.68 -1.05
C GLN A 246 -44.18 9.31 -2.45
N SER A 247 -43.42 10.39 -2.65
CA SER A 247 -43.35 11.11 -3.92
C SER A 247 -42.28 10.57 -4.85
N TYR A 248 -41.31 9.79 -4.34
CA TYR A 248 -40.25 9.21 -5.16
C TYR A 248 -40.81 8.34 -6.29
N ARG A 249 -40.27 8.50 -7.51
CA ARG A 249 -40.61 7.69 -8.68
C ARG A 249 -39.34 7.30 -9.42
N VAL A 250 -39.29 6.05 -9.88
CA VAL A 250 -38.27 5.56 -10.82
C VAL A 250 -38.59 6.13 -12.19
N THR A 251 -37.58 6.64 -12.89
CA THR A 251 -37.77 7.06 -14.28
C THR A 251 -37.35 5.92 -15.21
N VAL A 252 -38.27 5.47 -16.06
CA VAL A 252 -38.01 4.40 -17.03
C VAL A 252 -37.82 5.02 -18.41
N LYS A 253 -36.62 4.92 -18.96
CA LYS A 253 -36.24 5.53 -20.24
C LYS A 253 -35.69 4.49 -21.21
N LYS A 254 -35.57 4.85 -22.48
CA LYS A 254 -34.71 4.11 -23.41
C LYS A 254 -33.24 4.38 -23.02
N PRO A 255 -32.35 3.36 -23.02
CA PRO A 255 -30.92 3.57 -22.87
C PRO A 255 -30.38 4.50 -23.97
N LEU A 256 -29.31 5.23 -23.67
CA LEU A 256 -28.49 5.84 -24.71
C LEU A 256 -27.95 4.74 -25.63
N SER A 257 -27.92 5.02 -26.93
CA SER A 257 -27.48 4.05 -27.93
C SER A 257 -26.45 4.69 -28.84
N GLY A 258 -25.27 4.10 -28.93
CA GLY A 258 -24.19 4.52 -29.83
C GLY A 258 -23.66 3.34 -30.62
N HIS A 259 -23.46 3.51 -31.93
CA HIS A 259 -22.80 2.51 -32.78
C HIS A 259 -21.34 2.89 -32.95
N ILE A 260 -20.46 2.16 -32.28
CA ILE A 260 -19.05 2.50 -32.14
C ILE A 260 -18.24 1.24 -32.38
N LEU A 261 -17.29 1.31 -33.32
CA LEU A 261 -16.35 0.22 -33.61
C LEU A 261 -17.02 -1.14 -33.91
N GLY A 262 -18.15 -1.11 -34.63
CA GLY A 262 -18.90 -2.33 -35.00
C GLY A 262 -19.72 -2.95 -33.87
N TYR A 263 -19.84 -2.26 -32.73
CA TYR A 263 -20.70 -2.63 -31.60
C TYR A 263 -21.76 -1.57 -31.37
N GLN A 264 -22.94 -1.99 -30.94
CA GLN A 264 -23.96 -1.09 -30.42
C GLN A 264 -23.86 -1.09 -28.89
N LEU A 265 -23.52 0.06 -28.32
CA LEU A 265 -23.42 0.28 -26.89
C LEU A 265 -24.73 0.82 -26.35
N LEU A 266 -25.24 0.21 -25.28
CA LEU A 266 -26.41 0.65 -24.55
C LEU A 266 -25.97 1.14 -23.18
N GLY A 267 -26.09 2.45 -22.94
CA GLY A 267 -25.67 3.10 -21.69
C GLY A 267 -26.81 3.81 -20.97
N MET A 268 -26.59 4.15 -19.70
CA MET A 268 -27.56 4.93 -18.93
C MET A 268 -27.65 6.40 -19.44
N PRO A 269 -28.86 6.96 -19.65
CA PRO A 269 -29.04 8.38 -19.95
C PRO A 269 -28.80 9.30 -18.72
N PRO A 270 -28.67 10.63 -18.94
CA PRO A 270 -28.64 11.61 -17.86
C PRO A 270 -29.80 11.42 -16.86
N PRO A 271 -29.54 11.55 -15.56
CA PRO A 271 -28.40 12.23 -14.94
C PRO A 271 -27.11 11.39 -14.80
N SER A 272 -27.07 10.15 -15.29
CA SER A 272 -25.77 9.51 -15.54
C SER A 272 -25.03 10.22 -16.68
N SER A 273 -23.82 10.71 -16.40
CA SER A 273 -22.90 11.15 -17.44
C SER A 273 -22.08 10.01 -18.04
N GLY A 274 -22.06 8.85 -17.37
CA GLY A 274 -21.13 7.77 -17.66
C GLY A 274 -21.29 7.16 -19.04
N GLY A 275 -22.54 6.86 -19.43
CA GLY A 275 -22.83 6.29 -20.75
C GLY A 275 -22.42 7.21 -21.90
N ALA A 276 -22.80 8.49 -21.82
CA ALA A 276 -22.44 9.49 -22.83
C ALA A 276 -20.93 9.75 -22.87
N ALA A 277 -20.26 9.83 -21.71
CA ALA A 277 -18.82 10.04 -21.61
C ALA A 277 -18.03 8.85 -22.17
N MET A 278 -18.40 7.61 -21.82
CA MET A 278 -17.78 6.41 -22.39
C MET A 278 -17.94 6.37 -23.91
N MET A 279 -19.13 6.67 -24.43
CA MET A 279 -19.36 6.71 -25.88
C MET A 279 -18.54 7.81 -26.57
N LEU A 280 -18.42 8.99 -25.96
CA LEU A 280 -17.57 10.06 -26.49
C LEU A 280 -16.10 9.64 -26.56
N VAL A 281 -15.56 9.05 -25.47
CA VAL A 281 -14.18 8.55 -25.44
C VAL A 281 -13.97 7.51 -26.53
N LEU A 282 -14.87 6.53 -26.66
CA LEU A 282 -14.76 5.50 -27.67
C LEU A 282 -14.93 6.05 -29.10
N ASN A 283 -15.76 7.07 -29.31
CA ASN A 283 -15.89 7.74 -30.60
C ASN A 283 -14.66 8.56 -30.98
N ILE A 284 -13.96 9.17 -30.00
CA ILE A 284 -12.68 9.85 -30.24
C ILE A 284 -11.63 8.81 -30.64
N LEU A 285 -11.54 7.72 -29.86
CA LEU A 285 -10.57 6.66 -30.10
C LEU A 285 -10.83 5.88 -31.39
N SER A 286 -12.09 5.78 -31.83
CA SER A 286 -12.45 5.09 -33.08
C SER A 286 -12.00 5.80 -34.34
N GLN A 287 -11.55 7.06 -34.25
CA GLN A 287 -10.96 7.80 -35.36
C GLN A 287 -9.48 7.45 -35.60
N TYR A 288 -8.88 6.65 -34.72
CA TYR A 288 -7.54 6.09 -34.93
C TYR A 288 -7.64 4.66 -35.49
N GLU A 289 -6.57 4.16 -36.07
CA GLU A 289 -6.47 2.75 -36.45
C GLU A 289 -6.54 1.87 -35.20
N ILE A 290 -7.30 0.78 -35.23
CA ILE A 290 -7.45 -0.13 -34.09
C ILE A 290 -6.99 -1.53 -34.51
N PRO A 291 -6.11 -2.21 -33.72
CA PRO A 291 -5.76 -1.89 -32.33
C PRO A 291 -4.56 -0.94 -32.14
N SER A 292 -3.78 -0.67 -33.18
CA SER A 292 -2.49 0.06 -33.09
C SER A 292 -2.60 1.42 -32.41
N GLY A 293 -3.70 2.15 -32.65
CA GLY A 293 -3.92 3.48 -32.12
C GLY A 293 -4.47 3.54 -30.70
N VAL A 294 -4.81 2.40 -30.11
CA VAL A 294 -5.32 2.26 -28.74
C VAL A 294 -4.50 1.28 -27.90
N SER A 295 -3.36 0.81 -28.40
CA SER A 295 -2.42 -0.06 -27.71
C SER A 295 -1.07 0.64 -27.46
N GLY A 296 -0.30 0.11 -26.50
CA GLY A 296 1.02 0.67 -26.13
C GLY A 296 0.95 2.06 -25.49
N PRO A 297 2.12 2.71 -25.28
CA PRO A 297 2.21 4.02 -24.63
C PRO A 297 1.40 5.11 -25.35
N LEU A 298 1.36 5.08 -26.69
CA LEU A 298 0.61 6.05 -27.48
C LEU A 298 -0.91 5.86 -27.35
N GLY A 299 -1.39 4.60 -27.34
CA GLY A 299 -2.80 4.30 -27.07
C GLY A 299 -3.24 4.76 -25.69
N VAL A 300 -2.37 4.60 -24.68
CA VAL A 300 -2.59 5.11 -23.32
C VAL A 300 -2.70 6.63 -23.29
N HIS A 301 -1.78 7.34 -23.96
CA HIS A 301 -1.83 8.79 -24.08
C HIS A 301 -3.14 9.27 -24.72
N ARG A 302 -3.52 8.67 -25.85
CA ARG A 302 -4.78 9.01 -26.54
C ARG A 302 -6.02 8.74 -25.68
N LEU A 303 -6.03 7.67 -24.89
CA LEU A 303 -7.09 7.40 -23.92
C LEU A 303 -7.19 8.49 -22.85
N ILE A 304 -6.07 8.92 -22.28
CA ILE A 304 -6.02 10.00 -21.29
C ILE A 304 -6.56 11.31 -21.88
N GLU A 305 -6.13 11.68 -23.08
CA GLU A 305 -6.56 12.90 -23.76
C GLU A 305 -8.06 12.86 -24.12
N ALA A 306 -8.56 11.70 -24.56
CA ALA A 306 -9.99 11.49 -24.79
C ALA A 306 -10.81 11.61 -23.49
N LEU A 307 -10.30 11.06 -22.36
CA LEU A 307 -10.92 11.20 -21.04
C LEU A 307 -10.99 12.67 -20.61
N LYS A 308 -9.92 13.46 -20.79
CA LYS A 308 -9.92 14.91 -20.47
C LYS A 308 -11.03 15.66 -21.19
N HIS A 309 -11.16 15.45 -22.50
CA HIS A 309 -12.23 16.05 -23.28
C HIS A 309 -13.61 15.59 -22.81
N ALA A 310 -13.79 14.30 -22.53
CA ALA A 310 -15.08 13.78 -22.04
C ALA A 310 -15.46 14.37 -20.67
N PHE A 311 -14.50 14.50 -19.74
CA PHE A 311 -14.72 15.11 -18.43
C PHE A 311 -14.92 16.63 -18.48
N ALA A 312 -14.41 17.32 -19.50
CA ALA A 312 -14.73 18.73 -19.74
C ALA A 312 -16.18 18.91 -20.17
N VAL A 313 -16.65 18.04 -21.06
CA VAL A 313 -18.02 18.12 -21.61
C VAL A 313 -19.07 17.64 -20.62
N ARG A 314 -18.78 16.58 -19.84
CA ARG A 314 -19.77 15.93 -18.97
C ARG A 314 -20.41 16.85 -17.94
N MET A 315 -19.72 17.88 -17.47
CA MET A 315 -20.24 18.78 -16.44
C MET A 315 -21.29 19.76 -16.99
N ASN A 316 -21.50 19.78 -18.31
CA ASN A 316 -22.66 20.45 -18.92
C ASN A 316 -23.93 19.57 -18.88
N LEU A 317 -23.84 18.33 -18.38
CA LEU A 317 -24.99 17.48 -18.12
C LEU A 317 -25.57 17.76 -16.73
N GLY A 318 -26.83 17.37 -16.54
CA GLY A 318 -27.55 17.42 -15.27
C GLY A 318 -28.82 16.57 -15.35
N ASP A 319 -29.74 16.78 -14.42
CA ASP A 319 -31.06 16.14 -14.49
C ASP A 319 -31.88 16.69 -15.67
N PRO A 320 -32.22 15.86 -16.67
CA PRO A 320 -33.00 16.30 -17.83
C PRO A 320 -34.40 16.79 -17.46
N ASP A 321 -34.92 16.45 -16.28
CA ASP A 321 -36.22 16.94 -15.82
C ASP A 321 -36.13 18.43 -15.36
N PHE A 322 -34.92 18.98 -15.24
CA PHE A 322 -34.66 20.34 -14.72
C PHE A 322 -33.78 21.21 -15.62
N VAL A 323 -32.96 20.60 -16.48
CA VAL A 323 -32.05 21.29 -17.39
C VAL A 323 -32.02 20.61 -18.76
N ASP A 324 -31.95 21.38 -19.85
CA ASP A 324 -31.86 20.79 -21.19
C ASP A 324 -30.44 20.29 -21.47
N VAL A 325 -30.32 18.97 -21.56
CA VAL A 325 -29.06 18.27 -21.85
C VAL A 325 -29.01 17.73 -23.28
N THR A 326 -30.06 17.94 -24.08
CA THR A 326 -30.27 17.28 -25.38
C THR A 326 -29.12 17.56 -26.33
N LYS A 327 -28.71 18.83 -26.43
CA LYS A 327 -27.58 19.23 -27.27
C LYS A 327 -26.27 18.60 -26.80
N VAL A 328 -25.99 18.64 -25.50
CA VAL A 328 -24.75 18.08 -24.92
C VAL A 328 -24.67 16.58 -25.17
N VAL A 329 -25.76 15.84 -24.95
CA VAL A 329 -25.83 14.40 -25.24
C VAL A 329 -25.65 14.14 -26.74
N SER A 330 -26.31 14.92 -27.60
CA SER A 330 -26.16 14.82 -29.05
C SER A 330 -24.71 15.03 -29.48
N ASP A 331 -24.03 16.03 -28.93
CA ASP A 331 -22.62 16.32 -29.19
C ASP A 331 -21.75 15.15 -28.72
N MET A 332 -21.92 14.67 -27.48
CA MET A 332 -21.14 13.54 -26.94
C MET A 332 -21.30 12.23 -27.73
N LEU A 333 -22.45 12.01 -28.37
CA LEU A 333 -22.70 10.83 -29.21
C LEU A 333 -22.28 11.03 -30.67
N SER A 334 -21.97 12.25 -31.09
CA SER A 334 -21.70 12.59 -32.48
C SER A 334 -20.28 12.21 -32.91
N PRO A 335 -20.12 11.39 -33.98
CA PRO A 335 -18.81 11.15 -34.57
C PRO A 335 -18.14 12.43 -35.08
N LYS A 336 -18.93 13.42 -35.54
CA LYS A 336 -18.40 14.72 -35.98
C LYS A 336 -17.76 15.48 -34.82
N PHE A 337 -18.46 15.58 -33.69
CA PHE A 337 -17.93 16.23 -32.50
C PHE A 337 -16.69 15.48 -31.96
N ALA A 338 -16.73 14.15 -31.95
CA ALA A 338 -15.56 13.35 -31.59
C ALA A 338 -14.37 13.58 -32.54
N LYS A 339 -14.60 13.77 -33.85
CA LYS A 339 -13.55 14.13 -34.81
C LYS A 339 -12.97 15.52 -34.53
N ASP A 340 -13.80 16.49 -34.15
CA ASP A 340 -13.38 17.84 -33.76
C ASP A 340 -12.59 17.84 -32.45
N LEU A 341 -12.87 16.92 -31.53
CA LEU A 341 -12.06 16.71 -30.33
C LEU A 341 -10.78 15.93 -30.64
N LYS A 342 -10.84 14.93 -31.51
CA LYS A 342 -9.66 14.18 -31.97
C LYS A 342 -8.65 15.11 -32.65
N SER A 343 -9.09 16.09 -33.44
CA SER A 343 -8.18 17.06 -34.07
C SER A 343 -7.47 17.97 -33.06
N LYS A 344 -7.97 18.05 -31.83
CA LYS A 344 -7.34 18.74 -30.69
C LYS A 344 -6.41 17.83 -29.89
N ILE A 345 -6.42 16.52 -30.10
CA ILE A 345 -5.47 15.61 -29.46
C ILE A 345 -4.17 15.65 -30.24
N ASN A 346 -3.06 15.89 -29.52
CA ASN A 346 -1.72 15.81 -30.06
C ASN A 346 -1.02 14.57 -29.51
N ASP A 347 -0.47 13.73 -30.37
CA ASP A 347 0.14 12.46 -29.97
C ASP A 347 1.43 12.61 -29.14
N ASP A 348 2.07 13.79 -29.18
CA ASP A 348 3.36 14.05 -28.53
C ASP A 348 3.24 14.91 -27.26
N LYS A 349 2.07 15.45 -26.94
CA LYS A 349 1.89 16.34 -25.79
C LYS A 349 0.47 16.41 -25.27
N THR A 350 0.38 16.89 -24.04
CA THR A 350 -0.86 17.28 -23.38
C THR A 350 -0.90 18.79 -23.20
N PHE A 351 -2.07 19.34 -22.83
CA PHE A 351 -2.31 20.76 -22.65
C PHE A 351 -2.82 21.07 -21.24
N ASP A 352 -2.89 22.36 -20.87
CA ASP A 352 -3.54 22.81 -19.64
C ASP A 352 -5.07 22.63 -19.71
N PRO A 353 -5.79 22.51 -18.59
CA PRO A 353 -7.25 22.29 -18.57
C PRO A 353 -8.09 23.28 -19.37
N LYS A 354 -7.62 24.53 -19.51
CA LYS A 354 -8.24 25.60 -20.32
C LYS A 354 -8.45 25.12 -21.75
N TYR A 355 -7.49 24.36 -22.27
CA TYR A 355 -7.50 23.82 -23.62
C TYR A 355 -8.67 22.88 -23.87
N TYR A 356 -8.98 22.02 -22.90
CA TYR A 356 -10.05 21.02 -23.03
C TYR A 356 -11.44 21.62 -22.90
N GLY A 357 -11.54 22.90 -22.51
CA GLY A 357 -12.81 23.60 -22.32
C GLY A 357 -13.51 23.25 -21.00
N GLY A 358 -12.75 22.84 -19.98
CA GLY A 358 -13.28 22.57 -18.64
C GLY A 358 -13.80 23.82 -17.95
N MET A 359 -15.11 24.06 -18.01
CA MET A 359 -15.74 25.24 -17.41
C MET A 359 -16.12 25.04 -15.95
N TRP A 360 -16.24 23.79 -15.48
CA TRP A 360 -16.87 23.49 -14.20
C TRP A 360 -16.06 22.55 -13.30
N ASN A 361 -16.26 22.67 -11.98
CA ASN A 361 -15.68 21.73 -11.01
C ASN A 361 -16.24 20.31 -11.21
N GLN A 362 -15.49 19.32 -10.76
CA GLN A 362 -15.87 17.90 -10.89
C GLN A 362 -16.45 17.39 -9.57
N ILE A 363 -17.23 16.31 -9.64
CA ILE A 363 -17.83 15.61 -8.50
C ILE A 363 -16.86 14.55 -7.97
N ASP A 364 -16.88 14.29 -6.67
CA ASP A 364 -16.01 13.33 -5.98
C ASP A 364 -16.84 12.31 -5.19
N ASP A 365 -16.89 11.06 -5.66
CA ASP A 365 -17.71 9.93 -5.16
C ASP A 365 -16.84 8.66 -5.05
N HIS A 366 -17.14 7.71 -4.15
CA HIS A 366 -16.22 6.59 -3.84
C HIS A 366 -16.88 5.22 -3.49
N GLY A 367 -18.02 5.22 -2.82
CA GLY A 367 -18.80 4.08 -2.35
C GLY A 367 -19.85 3.61 -3.36
N THR A 368 -19.43 2.71 -4.25
CA THR A 368 -20.29 2.12 -5.30
C THR A 368 -20.06 0.61 -5.39
N SER A 369 -21.07 -0.15 -5.80
CA SER A 369 -20.98 -1.56 -6.19
C SER A 369 -21.50 -1.80 -7.61
N HIS A 370 -20.94 -2.77 -8.32
CA HIS A 370 -21.39 -3.14 -9.67
C HIS A 370 -21.80 -4.62 -9.79
N LEU A 371 -22.75 -4.91 -10.69
CA LEU A 371 -23.09 -6.26 -11.13
C LEU A 371 -23.38 -6.35 -12.63
N SER A 372 -23.00 -7.49 -13.22
CA SER A 372 -23.20 -7.83 -14.63
C SER A 372 -23.75 -9.25 -14.75
N ILE A 373 -24.89 -9.40 -15.44
CA ILE A 373 -25.64 -10.67 -15.52
C ILE A 373 -26.12 -10.90 -16.94
N ILE A 374 -25.92 -12.13 -17.44
CA ILE A 374 -26.53 -12.63 -18.67
C ILE A 374 -27.16 -14.00 -18.37
N ASP A 375 -28.42 -14.20 -18.75
CA ASP A 375 -29.12 -15.47 -18.53
C ASP A 375 -29.15 -16.40 -19.76
N ARG A 376 -29.80 -17.56 -19.62
CA ARG A 376 -29.91 -18.58 -20.68
C ARG A 376 -30.70 -18.10 -21.91
N GLU A 377 -31.62 -17.16 -21.71
CA GLU A 377 -32.44 -16.58 -22.77
C GLU A 377 -31.71 -15.43 -23.46
N ARG A 378 -30.53 -15.03 -22.97
CA ARG A 378 -29.76 -13.85 -23.39
C ARG A 378 -30.43 -12.53 -23.01
N ASN A 379 -31.24 -12.53 -21.95
CA ASN A 379 -31.51 -11.29 -21.24
C ASN A 379 -30.22 -10.86 -20.54
N ALA A 380 -29.95 -9.57 -20.51
CA ALA A 380 -28.76 -9.00 -19.91
C ALA A 380 -29.11 -7.83 -18.99
N VAL A 381 -28.39 -7.74 -17.87
CA VAL A 381 -28.48 -6.65 -16.89
C VAL A 381 -27.07 -6.18 -16.57
N SER A 382 -26.86 -4.87 -16.69
CA SER A 382 -25.72 -4.16 -16.11
C SER A 382 -26.27 -3.14 -15.12
N MET A 383 -25.83 -3.21 -13.86
CA MET A 383 -26.37 -2.37 -12.79
C MET A 383 -25.26 -1.85 -11.89
N THR A 384 -25.31 -0.55 -11.62
CA THR A 384 -24.41 0.12 -10.69
C THR A 384 -25.26 0.73 -9.57
N SER A 385 -24.96 0.39 -8.31
CA SER A 385 -25.66 0.84 -7.11
C SER A 385 -24.70 1.57 -6.20
N THR A 386 -25.17 2.62 -5.52
CA THR A 386 -24.33 3.53 -4.74
C THR A 386 -25.06 4.03 -3.50
N ILE A 387 -24.28 4.42 -2.50
CA ILE A 387 -24.71 5.30 -1.41
C ILE A 387 -23.83 6.56 -1.36
N ASN A 388 -23.16 6.85 -2.48
CA ASN A 388 -22.13 7.84 -2.70
C ASN A 388 -20.84 7.61 -1.89
N GLY A 389 -20.61 8.26 -0.76
CA GLY A 389 -19.40 8.10 0.05
C GLY A 389 -19.32 6.73 0.71
N TYR A 390 -18.17 6.36 1.28
CA TYR A 390 -18.11 5.17 2.13
C TYR A 390 -19.05 5.34 3.32
N PHE A 391 -20.01 4.42 3.47
CA PHE A 391 -21.12 4.53 4.43
C PHE A 391 -21.99 5.80 4.26
N GLY A 392 -21.97 6.41 3.06
CA GLY A 392 -22.79 7.53 2.65
C GLY A 392 -22.74 8.71 3.62
N ALA A 393 -23.89 9.07 4.20
CA ALA A 393 -24.02 10.14 5.21
C ALA A 393 -23.33 9.82 6.54
N LEU A 394 -22.69 8.66 6.64
CA LEU A 394 -22.06 8.15 7.85
C LEU A 394 -23.09 8.02 8.98
N MET A 395 -24.28 7.57 8.59
CA MET A 395 -25.44 7.47 9.45
C MET A 395 -26.17 6.16 9.17
N LEU A 396 -26.46 5.40 10.23
CA LEU A 396 -27.34 4.25 10.17
C LEU A 396 -28.65 4.55 10.90
N SER A 397 -29.79 4.31 10.24
CA SER A 397 -31.11 4.44 10.87
C SER A 397 -31.28 3.41 11.98
N PRO A 398 -31.36 3.82 13.26
CA PRO A 398 -31.46 2.89 14.38
C PRO A 398 -32.78 2.12 14.40
N SER A 399 -33.82 2.58 13.70
CA SER A 399 -35.10 1.89 13.60
C SER A 399 -35.16 0.84 12.48
N THR A 400 -34.39 1.03 11.41
CA THR A 400 -34.52 0.21 10.18
C THR A 400 -33.27 -0.62 9.86
N GLY A 401 -32.10 -0.26 10.41
CA GLY A 401 -30.82 -0.90 10.09
C GLY A 401 -30.22 -0.46 8.75
N ILE A 402 -30.78 0.57 8.11
CA ILE A 402 -30.35 1.06 6.79
C ILE A 402 -29.21 2.06 6.96
N VAL A 403 -28.11 1.87 6.22
CA VAL A 403 -27.06 2.89 6.02
C VAL A 403 -27.55 3.89 4.98
N LEU A 404 -27.46 5.19 5.29
CA LEU A 404 -28.01 6.26 4.48
C LEU A 404 -26.97 6.81 3.50
N ASN A 405 -27.39 7.12 2.27
CA ASN A 405 -26.56 7.81 1.28
C ASN A 405 -26.20 9.24 1.72
N ASN A 406 -25.14 9.80 1.16
CA ASN A 406 -24.86 11.25 1.15
C ASN A 406 -24.99 11.81 -0.28
N GLU A 407 -26.04 11.44 -1.00
CA GLU A 407 -26.15 11.76 -2.43
C GLU A 407 -26.33 13.26 -2.71
N MET A 408 -26.69 14.06 -1.70
CA MET A 408 -26.69 15.52 -1.87
C MET A 408 -25.30 16.08 -2.16
N ASP A 409 -24.25 15.31 -1.87
CA ASP A 409 -22.87 15.68 -2.18
C ASP A 409 -22.62 15.80 -3.69
N ASP A 410 -23.35 15.06 -4.49
CA ASP A 410 -23.14 15.02 -5.93
C ASP A 410 -23.74 16.24 -6.65
N PHE A 411 -24.46 17.13 -5.95
CA PHE A 411 -24.89 18.41 -6.50
C PHE A 411 -23.80 19.47 -6.45
N SER A 412 -23.74 20.33 -7.46
CA SER A 412 -22.96 21.57 -7.39
C SER A 412 -23.67 22.57 -6.45
N ILE A 413 -22.90 23.37 -5.70
CA ILE A 413 -23.46 24.46 -4.86
C ILE A 413 -22.96 25.81 -5.34
N PRO A 414 -23.77 26.87 -5.31
CA PRO A 414 -23.28 28.21 -5.58
C PRO A 414 -22.22 28.61 -4.55
N MET A 415 -21.03 29.02 -5.01
CA MET A 415 -19.99 29.58 -4.15
C MET A 415 -19.77 31.05 -4.50
N LYS A 416 -19.66 31.92 -3.49
CA LYS A 416 -19.09 33.27 -3.69
C LYS A 416 -17.63 33.09 -4.10
N SER A 417 -17.24 33.69 -5.23
CA SER A 417 -15.90 33.57 -5.83
C SER A 417 -14.80 33.43 -4.78
N SER A 418 -14.18 32.25 -4.72
CA SER A 418 -12.98 32.06 -3.90
C SER A 418 -11.80 32.68 -4.63
N SER A 419 -10.87 33.26 -3.88
CA SER A 419 -9.61 33.86 -4.34
C SER A 419 -8.64 32.87 -5.01
N ASN A 420 -9.02 31.59 -5.15
CA ASN A 420 -8.24 30.56 -5.81
C ASN A 420 -8.55 30.53 -7.31
N LEU A 421 -7.75 31.25 -8.10
CA LEU A 421 -7.77 31.32 -9.59
C LEU A 421 -7.68 29.96 -10.33
N ASN A 422 -7.52 28.84 -9.62
CA ASN A 422 -7.18 27.53 -10.18
C ASN A 422 -8.27 26.45 -10.06
N VAL A 423 -9.45 26.76 -9.52
CA VAL A 423 -10.60 25.83 -9.45
C VAL A 423 -11.77 26.38 -10.29
N PRO A 424 -12.26 25.66 -11.32
CA PRO A 424 -13.39 26.12 -12.11
C PRO A 424 -14.66 26.29 -11.26
N PRO A 425 -15.58 27.20 -11.63
CA PRO A 425 -16.82 27.42 -10.88
C PRO A 425 -17.71 26.17 -10.80
N PRO A 426 -18.62 26.09 -9.81
CA PRO A 426 -19.63 25.06 -9.73
C PRO A 426 -20.57 25.01 -10.96
N ALA A 427 -20.91 23.81 -11.44
CA ALA A 427 -21.77 23.62 -12.62
C ALA A 427 -23.24 23.99 -12.33
N PRO A 428 -23.81 25.04 -12.97
CA PRO A 428 -25.21 25.43 -12.73
C PRO A 428 -26.21 24.35 -13.15
N ALA A 429 -25.87 23.56 -14.18
CA ALA A 429 -26.67 22.43 -14.64
C ALA A 429 -26.95 21.41 -13.52
N ASN A 430 -26.08 21.35 -12.52
CA ASN A 430 -26.13 20.40 -11.41
C ASN A 430 -26.38 21.08 -10.05
N PHE A 431 -26.93 22.30 -10.02
CA PHE A 431 -27.37 22.94 -8.77
C PHE A 431 -28.56 22.23 -8.13
N ILE A 432 -28.63 22.28 -6.80
CA ILE A 432 -29.66 21.65 -5.97
C ILE A 432 -31.03 22.29 -6.25
N ARG A 433 -32.03 21.45 -6.54
CA ARG A 433 -33.44 21.83 -6.60
C ARG A 433 -34.31 20.72 -5.99
N PRO A 434 -35.43 21.03 -5.30
CA PRO A 434 -36.36 20.03 -4.80
C PRO A 434 -36.74 18.96 -5.84
N GLY A 435 -36.57 17.68 -5.50
CA GLY A 435 -36.92 16.55 -6.37
C GLY A 435 -35.95 16.26 -7.52
N LYS A 436 -34.92 17.09 -7.71
CA LYS A 436 -33.90 16.90 -8.75
C LYS A 436 -32.98 15.73 -8.41
N ARG A 437 -32.40 15.08 -9.41
CA ARG A 437 -31.35 14.05 -9.26
C ARG A 437 -29.96 14.66 -9.49
N PRO A 438 -28.95 14.28 -8.71
CA PRO A 438 -27.60 14.76 -8.95
C PRO A 438 -26.95 14.00 -10.11
N LEU A 439 -26.04 14.70 -10.80
CA LEU A 439 -25.19 14.12 -11.84
C LEU A 439 -24.38 12.94 -11.29
N SER A 440 -24.07 11.95 -12.13
CA SER A 440 -23.38 10.73 -11.69
C SER A 440 -22.34 10.23 -12.68
N SER A 441 -21.33 9.53 -12.16
CA SER A 441 -20.27 8.85 -12.92
C SER A 441 -20.58 7.37 -13.22
N MET A 442 -21.68 6.83 -12.69
CA MET A 442 -22.07 5.42 -12.85
C MET A 442 -22.31 5.04 -14.33
N THR A 443 -21.58 4.03 -14.82
CA THR A 443 -21.55 3.63 -16.25
C THR A 443 -21.99 2.18 -16.50
N PRO A 444 -23.21 1.76 -16.10
CA PRO A 444 -23.71 0.44 -16.49
C PRO A 444 -23.93 0.39 -18.00
N THR A 445 -23.32 -0.59 -18.67
CA THR A 445 -23.30 -0.71 -20.13
C THR A 445 -23.61 -2.14 -20.60
N ILE A 446 -24.44 -2.26 -21.64
CA ILE A 446 -24.64 -3.51 -22.38
C ILE A 446 -24.07 -3.34 -23.79
N VAL A 447 -23.29 -4.33 -24.24
CA VAL A 447 -22.66 -4.35 -25.56
C VAL A 447 -23.41 -5.32 -26.45
N LEU A 448 -23.87 -4.83 -27.61
CA LEU A 448 -24.50 -5.63 -28.65
C LEU A 448 -23.63 -5.68 -29.92
N LYS A 449 -23.76 -6.77 -30.67
CA LYS A 449 -23.27 -6.90 -32.04
C LYS A 449 -24.34 -7.61 -32.86
N ASP A 450 -24.75 -7.02 -33.98
CA ASP A 450 -25.81 -7.53 -34.85
C ASP A 450 -27.12 -7.80 -34.08
N GLY A 451 -27.47 -6.89 -33.15
CA GLY A 451 -28.64 -7.01 -32.27
C GLY A 451 -28.52 -8.03 -31.12
N GLN A 452 -27.44 -8.81 -31.06
CA GLN A 452 -27.21 -9.83 -30.04
C GLN A 452 -26.34 -9.32 -28.89
N VAL A 453 -26.67 -9.72 -27.66
CA VAL A 453 -25.85 -9.42 -26.47
C VAL A 453 -24.49 -10.10 -26.58
N LYS A 454 -23.42 -9.31 -26.46
CA LYS A 454 -22.04 -9.79 -26.37
C LYS A 454 -21.44 -9.62 -24.98
N ALA A 455 -21.78 -8.55 -24.26
CA ALA A 455 -21.34 -8.36 -22.88
C ALA A 455 -22.32 -7.49 -22.07
N ALA A 456 -22.27 -7.67 -20.75
CA ALA A 456 -22.70 -6.69 -19.76
C ALA A 456 -21.44 -6.26 -18.99
N VAL A 457 -21.23 -4.95 -18.84
CA VAL A 457 -20.01 -4.38 -18.29
C VAL A 457 -20.31 -3.11 -17.50
N GLY A 458 -19.46 -2.82 -16.52
CA GLY A 458 -19.45 -1.61 -15.71
C GLY A 458 -18.38 -1.72 -14.61
N ALA A 459 -18.30 -0.72 -13.75
CA ALA A 459 -17.30 -0.65 -12.69
C ALA A 459 -17.86 -0.01 -11.41
N SER A 460 -17.15 -0.17 -10.30
CA SER A 460 -17.32 0.52 -9.03
C SER A 460 -16.11 1.43 -8.73
N GLY A 461 -16.28 2.46 -7.89
CA GLY A 461 -15.22 3.40 -7.50
C GLY A 461 -15.48 4.87 -7.86
N GLY A 462 -16.76 5.30 -7.89
CA GLY A 462 -17.18 6.67 -8.15
C GLY A 462 -16.72 7.27 -9.48
N ALA A 463 -15.99 8.38 -9.46
CA ALA A 463 -15.67 9.14 -10.67
C ALA A 463 -14.75 8.36 -11.63
N ASN A 464 -14.05 7.37 -11.09
CA ASN A 464 -13.22 6.42 -11.83
C ASN A 464 -14.02 5.41 -12.67
N ILE A 465 -15.35 5.30 -12.48
CA ILE A 465 -16.19 4.29 -13.15
C ILE A 465 -16.18 4.45 -14.67
N ILE A 466 -16.14 5.70 -15.17
CA ILE A 466 -16.17 6.00 -16.61
C ILE A 466 -14.94 5.42 -17.31
N ALA A 467 -13.74 5.74 -16.80
CA ALA A 467 -12.49 5.24 -17.35
C ALA A 467 -12.38 3.72 -17.20
N GLY A 468 -12.64 3.18 -16.00
CA GLY A 468 -12.55 1.74 -15.76
C GLY A 468 -13.49 0.90 -16.64
N THR A 469 -14.71 1.38 -16.91
CA THR A 469 -15.65 0.68 -17.81
C THR A 469 -15.16 0.76 -19.27
N THR A 470 -14.62 1.91 -19.67
CA THR A 470 -14.07 2.13 -21.03
C THR A 470 -12.88 1.21 -21.29
N GLU A 471 -11.96 1.13 -20.35
CA GLU A 471 -10.77 0.28 -20.45
C GLU A 471 -11.11 -1.20 -20.51
N VAL A 472 -12.03 -1.70 -19.67
CA VAL A 472 -12.47 -3.11 -19.74
C VAL A 472 -13.08 -3.45 -21.11
N PHE A 473 -13.85 -2.53 -21.69
CA PHE A 473 -14.39 -2.69 -23.03
C PHE A 473 -13.29 -2.77 -24.09
N LEU A 474 -12.32 -1.85 -24.05
CA LEU A 474 -11.18 -1.82 -24.98
C LEU A 474 -10.32 -3.09 -24.86
N ASN A 475 -9.96 -3.47 -23.63
CA ASN A 475 -9.17 -4.65 -23.31
C ASN A 475 -9.80 -5.92 -23.89
N HIS A 476 -11.11 -6.11 -23.69
CA HIS A 476 -11.77 -7.31 -24.15
C HIS A 476 -12.00 -7.34 -25.67
N PHE A 477 -12.64 -6.30 -26.21
CA PHE A 477 -13.11 -6.35 -27.59
C PHE A 477 -12.03 -6.03 -28.62
N PHE A 478 -11.02 -5.23 -28.24
CA PHE A 478 -10.00 -4.74 -29.17
C PHE A 478 -8.60 -5.28 -28.87
N LEU A 479 -8.22 -5.39 -27.59
CA LEU A 479 -6.95 -6.03 -27.21
C LEU A 479 -7.07 -7.55 -27.04
N LYS A 480 -8.27 -8.11 -27.27
CA LYS A 480 -8.56 -9.56 -27.26
C LYS A 480 -8.22 -10.24 -25.94
N MET A 481 -8.18 -9.49 -24.85
CA MET A 481 -8.00 -10.04 -23.51
C MET A 481 -9.24 -10.85 -23.13
N ASP A 482 -9.06 -11.97 -22.44
CA ASP A 482 -10.18 -12.69 -21.85
C ASP A 482 -10.85 -11.82 -20.74
N PRO A 483 -12.09 -12.14 -20.32
CA PRO A 483 -12.79 -11.32 -19.33
C PRO A 483 -12.05 -11.12 -18.01
N LEU A 484 -11.27 -12.10 -17.53
CA LEU A 484 -10.52 -11.96 -16.27
C LEU A 484 -9.33 -11.03 -16.46
N SER A 485 -8.52 -11.27 -17.49
CA SER A 485 -7.39 -10.39 -17.79
C SER A 485 -7.84 -8.95 -18.06
N SER A 486 -9.00 -8.78 -18.70
CA SER A 486 -9.58 -7.45 -18.98
C SER A 486 -9.90 -6.67 -17.71
N VAL A 487 -10.40 -7.33 -16.67
CA VAL A 487 -10.74 -6.67 -15.39
C VAL A 487 -9.56 -6.52 -14.44
N LEU A 488 -8.55 -7.39 -14.55
CA LEU A 488 -7.32 -7.36 -13.75
C LEU A 488 -6.25 -6.42 -14.30
N ALA A 489 -6.35 -6.01 -15.56
CA ALA A 489 -5.43 -5.05 -16.15
C ALA A 489 -5.33 -3.77 -15.30
N PRO A 490 -4.11 -3.23 -15.09
CA PRO A 490 -3.93 -1.90 -14.49
C PRO A 490 -4.77 -0.87 -15.23
N ARG A 491 -5.31 0.11 -14.49
CA ARG A 491 -6.23 1.11 -15.03
C ARG A 491 -5.64 2.50 -14.92
N ILE A 492 -6.02 3.35 -15.87
CA ILE A 492 -5.57 4.73 -15.93
C ILE A 492 -6.78 5.65 -15.80
N TYR A 493 -6.72 6.52 -14.81
CA TYR A 493 -7.81 7.43 -14.50
C TYR A 493 -7.41 8.87 -14.79
N HIS A 494 -8.29 9.62 -15.44
CA HIS A 494 -8.14 11.06 -15.56
C HIS A 494 -9.51 11.75 -15.42
N GLN A 495 -9.76 12.30 -14.23
CA GLN A 495 -11.04 12.95 -13.91
C GLN A 495 -10.90 14.43 -13.54
N ARG A 496 -9.67 14.97 -13.46
CA ARG A 496 -9.41 16.31 -12.92
C ARG A 496 -8.89 17.27 -13.98
N LEU A 497 -9.62 18.36 -14.19
CA LEU A 497 -9.19 19.51 -14.98
C LEU A 497 -8.57 20.54 -14.03
N ILE A 498 -7.40 20.21 -13.44
CA ILE A 498 -6.66 21.09 -12.53
C ILE A 498 -5.70 21.97 -13.32
N TYR A 499 -5.80 23.29 -13.18
CA TYR A 499 -4.84 24.22 -13.78
C TYR A 499 -3.49 24.07 -13.08
N SER A 500 -2.57 23.32 -13.68
CA SER A 500 -1.20 23.19 -13.18
C SER A 500 -0.20 23.45 -14.30
N SER A 501 0.47 24.59 -14.22
CA SER A 501 1.76 24.79 -14.87
C SER A 501 2.78 23.83 -14.22
N GLU A 502 3.04 22.67 -14.82
CA GLU A 502 4.36 21.99 -14.85
C GLU A 502 4.30 20.63 -15.60
N ARG A 503 5.23 20.45 -16.57
CA ARG A 503 5.35 19.33 -17.52
C ARG A 503 6.15 18.13 -16.94
N LYS A 504 5.91 16.91 -17.46
CA LYS A 504 6.97 16.11 -18.15
C LYS A 504 6.39 14.94 -18.98
N ARG A 505 7.00 14.74 -20.16
CA ARG A 505 6.71 13.78 -21.26
C ARG A 505 7.54 12.50 -21.13
N THR A 506 7.04 11.37 -21.63
CA THR A 506 7.85 10.25 -22.17
C THR A 506 7.16 9.62 -23.39
N SER A 507 7.94 9.41 -24.46
CA SER A 507 7.58 8.68 -25.69
C SER A 507 8.85 8.05 -26.27
N SER A 508 8.83 6.77 -26.66
CA SER A 508 9.65 6.25 -27.78
C SER A 508 9.22 4.83 -28.19
N GLU A 509 9.01 4.68 -29.51
CA GLU A 509 8.74 3.46 -30.28
C GLU A 509 10.01 2.65 -30.63
N SER A 510 9.79 1.53 -31.34
CA SER A 510 10.67 0.66 -32.18
C SER A 510 10.89 -0.75 -31.58
N GLY A 511 10.71 -1.89 -32.26
CA GLY A 511 10.52 -2.24 -33.67
C GLY A 511 11.52 -3.34 -34.05
N ILE A 512 11.13 -4.63 -34.11
CA ILE A 512 12.01 -5.74 -34.53
C ILE A 512 11.34 -6.56 -35.64
N GLN A 513 12.04 -6.67 -36.78
CA GLN A 513 11.73 -7.57 -37.91
C GLN A 513 12.26 -9.00 -37.66
N ILE A 514 11.50 -9.99 -38.14
CA ILE A 514 11.80 -11.43 -38.07
C ILE A 514 12.18 -11.94 -39.48
N ASN A 515 13.18 -12.82 -39.55
CA ASN A 515 13.34 -13.85 -40.59
C ASN A 515 14.06 -15.06 -39.96
N SER A 516 13.95 -16.29 -40.46
CA SER A 516 12.81 -17.18 -40.75
C SER A 516 13.42 -18.59 -40.86
N MET A 517 12.62 -19.62 -40.56
CA MET A 517 12.80 -21.05 -40.85
C MET A 517 13.71 -21.95 -39.96
N SER A 518 13.01 -22.68 -39.08
CA SER A 518 12.81 -24.15 -39.16
C SER A 518 13.83 -25.09 -38.49
N LEU A 519 13.39 -25.70 -37.37
CA LEU A 519 13.17 -27.15 -37.14
C LEU A 519 13.39 -27.44 -35.64
N ILE A 520 12.42 -27.19 -34.75
CA ILE A 520 11.22 -28.02 -34.52
C ILE A 520 11.55 -29.52 -34.53
N ARG A 521 12.15 -30.02 -33.45
CA ARG A 521 11.80 -31.34 -32.86
C ARG A 521 12.50 -31.70 -31.54
N THR A 522 13.45 -30.91 -31.06
CA THR A 522 14.10 -31.12 -29.75
C THR A 522 13.65 -30.16 -28.63
N ALA A 523 12.78 -29.19 -28.93
CA ALA A 523 12.28 -28.20 -27.96
C ALA A 523 11.10 -28.68 -27.07
N THR A 524 10.44 -29.78 -27.42
CA THR A 524 9.17 -30.18 -26.80
C THR A 524 9.33 -30.80 -25.41
N ILE A 525 10.50 -31.36 -25.07
CA ILE A 525 10.74 -31.99 -23.77
C ILE A 525 11.34 -30.99 -22.77
N ALA A 526 12.09 -29.99 -23.25
CA ALA A 526 12.60 -28.89 -22.42
C ALA A 526 11.50 -27.87 -22.04
N LEU A 527 10.53 -27.61 -22.92
CA LEU A 527 9.42 -26.68 -22.63
C LEU A 527 8.43 -27.19 -21.56
N PHE A 528 8.25 -28.50 -21.42
CA PHE A 528 7.33 -29.06 -20.43
C PHE A 528 7.89 -28.98 -19.00
N LEU A 529 9.21 -28.99 -18.83
CA LEU A 529 9.86 -28.79 -17.53
C LEU A 529 9.90 -27.31 -17.11
N ILE A 530 9.99 -26.38 -18.07
CA ILE A 530 9.96 -24.93 -17.81
C ILE A 530 8.52 -24.46 -17.48
N ALA A 531 7.51 -25.00 -18.17
CA ALA A 531 6.10 -24.65 -17.94
C ALA A 531 5.54 -25.16 -16.59
N PHE A 532 6.10 -26.22 -16.02
CA PHE A 532 5.71 -26.69 -14.68
C PHE A 532 6.38 -25.89 -13.55
N LEU A 533 7.55 -25.30 -13.80
CA LEU A 533 8.25 -24.49 -12.81
C LEU A 533 7.74 -23.03 -12.74
N GLN A 534 7.19 -22.48 -13.82
CA GLN A 534 6.65 -21.10 -13.81
C GLN A 534 5.26 -20.96 -13.17
N ASN A 535 4.47 -22.04 -13.05
CA ASN A 535 3.11 -21.99 -12.52
C ASN A 535 3.00 -22.06 -10.98
N ALA A 536 4.14 -22.09 -10.27
CA ALA A 536 4.21 -22.09 -8.81
C ALA A 536 4.38 -20.68 -8.18
N ALA A 537 4.72 -19.64 -8.97
CA ALA A 537 5.29 -18.39 -8.42
C ALA A 537 4.40 -17.13 -8.44
N ALA A 538 3.10 -17.18 -8.74
CA ALA A 538 2.26 -15.96 -8.78
C ALA A 538 1.23 -15.87 -7.64
N GLU A 539 1.71 -15.65 -6.41
CA GLU A 539 0.94 -15.01 -5.33
C GLU A 539 1.13 -13.48 -5.45
N ASN A 540 0.18 -12.73 -6.01
CA ASN A 540 0.34 -11.29 -6.23
C ASN A 540 0.42 -10.49 -4.91
N LYS A 541 1.62 -10.02 -4.55
CA LYS A 541 1.91 -9.08 -3.45
C LYS A 541 2.03 -7.66 -4.01
N GLN A 542 1.36 -6.68 -3.42
CA GLN A 542 1.44 -5.27 -3.85
C GLN A 542 2.71 -4.62 -3.27
N GLN A 543 3.74 -4.42 -4.10
CA GLN A 543 5.09 -4.01 -3.69
C GLN A 543 5.33 -2.47 -3.72
N SER A 544 4.41 -1.70 -4.29
CA SER A 544 4.45 -0.22 -4.31
C SER A 544 3.06 0.41 -4.16
N ILE A 545 3.01 1.64 -3.65
CA ILE A 545 1.79 2.45 -3.52
C ILE A 545 2.05 3.92 -3.88
N ALA A 546 1.02 4.60 -4.36
CA ALA A 546 1.00 6.05 -4.59
C ALA A 546 -0.11 6.70 -3.76
N THR A 547 0.18 7.81 -3.09
CA THR A 547 -0.69 8.45 -2.10
C THR A 547 -0.39 9.94 -1.98
N TYR A 548 -1.27 10.74 -1.37
CA TYR A 548 -1.07 12.20 -1.25
C TYR A 548 -0.90 12.67 0.20
N HIS A 549 -1.44 11.93 1.18
CA HIS A 549 -1.39 12.37 2.57
C HIS A 549 -0.13 11.84 3.23
N GLY A 550 -0.07 10.56 3.60
CA GLY A 550 1.09 9.99 4.26
C GLY A 550 1.38 8.59 3.79
N ALA A 551 2.63 8.18 3.93
CA ALA A 551 3.12 6.88 3.53
C ALA A 551 4.08 6.31 4.58
N VAL A 552 4.02 4.99 4.75
CA VAL A 552 4.83 4.20 5.68
C VAL A 552 5.37 2.99 4.93
N ALA A 553 6.68 2.81 4.92
CA ALA A 553 7.37 1.65 4.36
C ALA A 553 8.24 1.02 5.44
N THR A 554 8.03 -0.27 5.71
CA THR A 554 8.75 -1.03 6.75
C THR A 554 9.08 -2.44 6.27
N ASP A 555 10.01 -3.09 6.94
CA ASP A 555 10.40 -4.48 6.65
C ASP A 555 9.26 -5.51 6.79
N ASP A 556 8.17 -5.20 7.50
CA ASP A 556 6.99 -6.06 7.65
C ASP A 556 5.69 -5.28 7.42
N GLY A 557 4.89 -5.67 6.44
CA GLY A 557 3.70 -4.91 6.05
C GLY A 557 2.65 -4.72 7.17
N ARG A 558 2.61 -5.59 8.19
CA ARG A 558 1.75 -5.36 9.37
C ARG A 558 2.17 -4.12 10.15
N CYS A 559 3.47 -3.86 10.21
CA CYS A 559 4.03 -2.70 10.88
C CYS A 559 3.88 -1.44 10.02
N SER A 560 3.92 -1.57 8.68
CA SER A 560 3.49 -0.50 7.77
C SER A 560 2.04 -0.09 8.01
N GLU A 561 1.12 -1.06 8.15
CA GLU A 561 -0.28 -0.80 8.49
C GLU A 561 -0.47 -0.16 9.88
N ILE A 562 0.30 -0.59 10.89
CA ILE A 562 0.24 -0.02 12.24
C ILE A 562 0.72 1.44 12.25
N GLY A 563 1.88 1.73 11.63
CA GLY A 563 2.35 3.09 11.45
C GLY A 563 1.33 3.93 10.67
N MET A 564 0.71 3.35 9.64
CA MET A 564 -0.29 4.04 8.84
C MET A 564 -1.55 4.40 9.64
N ASN A 565 -2.00 3.49 10.52
CA ASN A 565 -3.11 3.74 11.42
C ASN A 565 -2.82 4.88 12.40
N ALA A 566 -1.57 5.04 12.85
CA ALA A 566 -1.19 6.18 13.68
C ALA A 566 -1.34 7.52 12.92
N LEU A 567 -0.89 7.59 11.65
CA LEU A 567 -1.10 8.79 10.83
C LEU A 567 -2.59 9.08 10.60
N ARG A 568 -3.40 8.05 10.31
CA ARG A 568 -4.86 8.20 10.13
C ARG A 568 -5.59 8.65 11.41
N GLN A 569 -5.00 8.41 12.58
CA GLN A 569 -5.53 8.84 13.87
C GLN A 569 -5.12 10.28 14.22
N GLY A 570 -4.48 11.00 13.30
CA GLY A 570 -4.03 12.38 13.50
C GLY A 570 -2.59 12.50 14.03
N GLY A 571 -1.86 11.39 14.12
CA GLY A 571 -0.44 11.39 14.42
C GLY A 571 0.41 11.90 13.26
N ASN A 572 1.64 12.26 13.57
CA ASN A 572 2.64 12.64 12.58
C ASN A 572 3.64 11.50 12.29
N ALA A 573 4.65 11.77 11.46
CA ALA A 573 5.67 10.79 11.09
C ALA A 573 6.42 10.21 12.30
N VAL A 574 6.61 11.02 13.36
CA VAL A 574 7.25 10.57 14.61
C VAL A 574 6.34 9.60 15.36
N ASP A 575 5.06 9.90 15.53
CA ASP A 575 4.09 8.98 16.15
C ASP A 575 4.04 7.64 15.42
N ALA A 576 3.95 7.69 14.08
CA ALA A 576 3.92 6.51 13.24
C ALA A 576 5.20 5.68 13.34
N SER A 577 6.36 6.33 13.45
CA SER A 577 7.65 5.66 13.61
C SER A 577 7.74 4.88 14.93
N VAL A 578 7.22 5.43 16.03
CA VAL A 578 7.17 4.74 17.33
C VAL A 578 6.30 3.49 17.25
N ALA A 579 5.09 3.60 16.71
CA ALA A 579 4.17 2.48 16.60
C ALA A 579 4.72 1.37 15.67
N ALA A 580 5.35 1.76 14.55
CA ALA A 580 5.95 0.84 13.60
C ALA A 580 7.20 0.15 14.17
N ALA A 581 8.11 0.87 14.84
CA ALA A 581 9.31 0.31 15.45
C ALA A 581 8.97 -0.71 16.55
N LEU A 582 8.03 -0.37 17.45
CA LEU A 582 7.57 -1.31 18.48
C LEU A 582 6.89 -2.55 17.88
N CYS A 583 6.16 -2.41 16.77
CA CYS A 583 5.62 -3.54 16.03
C CYS A 583 6.74 -4.44 15.47
N LEU A 584 7.76 -3.86 14.82
CA LEU A 584 8.90 -4.60 14.28
C LEU A 584 9.65 -5.35 15.39
N GLY A 585 9.79 -4.74 16.57
CA GLY A 585 10.35 -5.38 17.75
C GLY A 585 9.61 -6.64 18.22
N VAL A 586 8.32 -6.77 17.88
CA VAL A 586 7.52 -7.95 18.19
C VAL A 586 7.57 -8.97 17.05
N VAL A 587 7.34 -8.54 15.81
CA VAL A 587 7.14 -9.46 14.67
C VAL A 587 8.41 -9.80 13.89
N SER A 588 9.46 -9.01 14.07
CA SER A 588 10.81 -9.17 13.52
C SER A 588 11.84 -9.17 14.66
N SER A 589 11.51 -9.85 15.77
CA SER A 589 12.32 -9.91 17.00
C SER A 589 13.70 -10.56 16.82
N ALA A 590 13.96 -11.21 15.67
CA ALA A 590 15.29 -11.67 15.29
C ALA A 590 16.22 -10.54 14.83
N SER A 591 15.72 -9.32 14.59
CA SER A 591 16.52 -8.25 13.96
C SER A 591 16.47 -6.91 14.66
N SER A 592 15.46 -6.66 15.48
CA SER A 592 15.23 -5.37 16.14
C SER A 592 14.33 -5.53 17.35
N GLY A 593 14.32 -4.55 18.25
CA GLY A 593 13.36 -4.45 19.34
C GLY A 593 13.97 -3.87 20.60
N ILE A 594 13.12 -3.67 21.62
CA ILE A 594 13.43 -2.86 22.82
C ILE A 594 14.62 -3.34 23.67
N GLY A 595 15.20 -4.50 23.35
CA GLY A 595 16.45 -4.99 23.92
C GLY A 595 17.70 -4.52 23.18
N GLY A 596 17.59 -3.65 22.18
CA GLY A 596 18.71 -3.06 21.44
C GLY A 596 18.60 -1.54 21.30
N GLY A 597 18.95 -1.03 20.13
CA GLY A 597 19.15 0.40 19.87
C GLY A 597 18.74 0.81 18.46
N ALA A 598 18.78 2.11 18.20
CA ALA A 598 18.36 2.67 16.92
C ALA A 598 19.07 4.00 16.58
N PHE A 599 19.04 4.34 15.29
CA PHE A 599 19.31 5.69 14.82
C PHE A 599 18.07 6.24 14.12
N ILE A 600 17.69 7.47 14.48
CA ILE A 600 16.50 8.13 13.95
C ILE A 600 16.92 9.48 13.35
N VAL A 601 16.73 9.65 12.04
CA VAL A 601 16.90 10.95 11.36
C VAL A 601 15.51 11.52 11.08
N VAL A 602 15.28 12.75 11.51
CA VAL A 602 13.97 13.41 11.46
C VAL A 602 14.10 14.76 10.76
N LYS A 603 13.19 15.02 9.82
CA LYS A 603 12.93 16.35 9.28
C LYS A 603 11.50 16.74 9.64
N ILE A 604 11.35 17.81 10.42
CA ILE A 604 10.05 18.40 10.71
C ILE A 604 9.77 19.51 9.69
N ALA A 605 8.50 19.65 9.32
CA ALA A 605 8.00 20.63 8.37
C ALA A 605 8.29 22.08 8.79
N ASP A 606 8.41 22.32 10.09
CA ASP A 606 8.75 23.63 10.69
C ASP A 606 10.20 24.08 10.46
N GLY A 607 11.02 23.23 9.85
CA GLY A 607 12.44 23.53 9.59
C GLY A 607 13.40 22.65 10.36
N LYS A 608 13.01 22.05 11.50
CA LYS A 608 13.95 21.30 12.35
C LYS A 608 14.47 20.03 11.68
N GLU A 609 15.74 19.77 11.91
CA GLU A 609 16.52 18.64 11.41
C GLU A 609 17.24 18.01 12.59
N ILE A 610 16.94 16.75 12.91
CA ILE A 610 17.35 16.15 14.18
C ILE A 610 17.80 14.71 13.96
N ALA A 611 18.89 14.34 14.60
CA ALA A 611 19.40 12.98 14.70
C ALA A 611 19.32 12.50 16.16
N TYR A 612 18.60 11.41 16.41
CA TYR A 612 18.56 10.74 17.71
C TYR A 612 19.47 9.52 17.68
N ASP A 613 20.57 9.62 18.43
CA ASP A 613 21.50 8.53 18.67
C ASP A 613 21.04 7.75 19.91
N CYS A 614 20.31 6.67 19.63
CA CYS A 614 19.76 5.72 20.57
C CYS A 614 20.60 4.43 20.59
N ARG A 615 21.88 4.52 20.21
CA ARG A 615 22.83 3.41 20.20
C ARG A 615 23.08 2.92 21.61
N GLU A 616 23.31 1.62 21.73
CA GLU A 616 23.69 0.97 22.97
C GLU A 616 25.04 1.49 23.48
N THR A 617 25.24 1.46 24.80
CA THR A 617 26.53 1.79 25.43
C THR A 617 27.15 0.56 26.06
N ALA A 618 28.47 0.47 26.02
CA ALA A 618 29.21 -0.52 26.79
C ALA A 618 28.87 -0.37 28.29
N PRO A 619 28.63 -1.49 29.01
CA PRO A 619 28.39 -1.45 30.44
C PRO A 619 29.54 -0.77 31.19
N LEU A 620 29.28 -0.16 32.33
CA LEU A 620 30.27 0.58 33.10
C LEU A 620 31.43 -0.30 33.55
N ARG A 621 31.17 -1.61 33.71
CA ARG A 621 32.15 -2.65 34.05
C ARG A 621 32.93 -3.20 32.85
N ALA A 622 32.62 -2.78 31.63
CA ALA A 622 33.33 -3.22 30.44
C ALA A 622 34.77 -2.71 30.45
N THR A 623 35.71 -3.56 30.04
CA THR A 623 37.13 -3.22 29.91
C THR A 623 37.61 -3.57 28.52
N GLU A 624 38.68 -2.90 28.08
CA GLU A 624 39.22 -3.03 26.72
C GLU A 624 39.52 -4.50 26.33
N ASN A 625 40.00 -5.28 27.30
CA ASN A 625 40.50 -6.64 27.13
C ASN A 625 39.56 -7.72 27.72
N MET A 626 38.28 -7.39 27.95
CA MET A 626 37.34 -8.29 28.65
C MET A 626 37.03 -9.60 27.90
N TYR A 627 37.41 -9.71 26.63
CA TYR A 627 37.23 -10.89 25.78
C TYR A 627 38.56 -11.60 25.45
N ASP A 628 39.68 -11.18 26.06
CA ASP A 628 40.96 -11.83 25.87
C ASP A 628 40.86 -13.33 26.19
N GLY A 629 41.22 -14.16 25.22
CA GLY A 629 41.19 -15.62 25.34
C GLY A 629 39.91 -16.30 24.84
N ASN A 630 38.81 -15.58 24.61
CA ASN A 630 37.62 -16.14 23.95
C ASN A 630 36.75 -15.08 23.26
N LEU A 631 36.89 -14.97 21.93
CA LEU A 631 36.16 -14.00 21.10
C LEU A 631 34.68 -14.31 20.93
N ASP A 632 34.23 -15.55 21.18
CA ASP A 632 32.83 -15.90 20.99
C ASP A 632 31.93 -15.27 22.06
N LEU A 633 32.49 -14.93 23.23
CA LEU A 633 31.79 -14.23 24.31
C LEU A 633 31.37 -12.80 23.94
N LYS A 634 32.01 -12.23 22.92
CA LYS A 634 31.64 -10.94 22.35
C LYS A 634 30.47 -11.07 21.35
N LYS A 635 30.27 -12.24 20.75
CA LYS A 635 29.22 -12.51 19.76
C LYS A 635 27.94 -13.03 20.40
N LYS A 636 28.03 -13.87 21.44
CA LYS A 636 26.86 -14.56 22.03
C LYS A 636 26.90 -14.57 23.55
N GLY A 637 25.73 -14.70 24.17
CA GLY A 637 25.57 -14.80 25.62
C GLY A 637 25.54 -13.47 26.34
N ALA A 638 25.33 -13.50 27.65
CA ALA A 638 25.04 -12.29 28.43
C ALA A 638 26.20 -11.27 28.48
N LEU A 639 27.44 -11.68 28.20
CA LEU A 639 28.60 -10.79 28.17
C LEU A 639 28.69 -9.98 26.87
N SER A 640 27.99 -10.37 25.80
CA SER A 640 27.93 -9.60 24.55
C SER A 640 26.88 -8.48 24.57
N VAL A 641 26.05 -8.43 25.61
CA VAL A 641 24.93 -7.48 25.72
C VAL A 641 25.46 -6.09 26.10
N ALA A 642 25.12 -5.10 25.29
CA ALA A 642 25.29 -3.69 25.60
C ALA A 642 23.98 -3.08 26.16
N VAL A 643 24.07 -1.91 26.79
CA VAL A 643 22.94 -1.25 27.46
C VAL A 643 21.87 -0.83 26.43
N PRO A 644 20.63 -1.36 26.47
CA PRO A 644 19.61 -1.06 25.46
C PRO A 644 19.13 0.40 25.44
N GLY A 645 19.04 0.98 24.25
CA GLY A 645 18.75 2.39 24.04
C GLY A 645 17.42 2.73 23.36
N GLU A 646 16.78 1.77 22.69
CA GLU A 646 15.66 2.04 21.78
C GLU A 646 14.44 2.67 22.49
N VAL A 647 14.08 2.19 23.69
CA VAL A 647 12.91 2.73 24.44
C VAL A 647 13.10 4.19 24.79
N ALA A 648 14.28 4.57 25.29
CA ALA A 648 14.59 5.96 25.61
C ALA A 648 14.59 6.83 24.34
N GLY A 649 15.11 6.30 23.23
CA GLY A 649 15.14 6.94 21.92
C GLY A 649 13.75 7.30 21.40
N LEU A 650 12.91 6.28 21.24
CA LEU A 650 11.53 6.42 20.78
C LEU A 650 10.73 7.38 21.66
N PHE A 651 10.87 7.28 22.99
CA PHE A 651 10.18 8.16 23.92
C PHE A 651 10.68 9.61 23.84
N THR A 652 11.98 9.83 23.64
CA THR A 652 12.56 11.18 23.52
C THR A 652 12.06 11.87 22.24
N ALA A 653 12.11 11.19 21.10
CA ALA A 653 11.58 11.72 19.84
C ALA A 653 10.08 12.03 19.95
N TRP A 654 9.31 11.10 20.53
CA TRP A 654 7.88 11.28 20.77
C TRP A 654 7.59 12.45 21.72
N THR A 655 8.35 12.62 22.81
CA THR A 655 8.12 13.73 23.76
C THR A 655 8.36 15.08 23.11
N GLN A 656 9.34 15.17 22.18
CA GLN A 656 9.68 16.42 21.51
C GLN A 656 8.74 16.75 20.35
N HIS A 657 8.24 15.75 19.62
CA HIS A 657 7.52 15.97 18.36
C HIS A 657 6.25 15.14 18.16
N GLY A 658 5.95 14.17 19.01
CA GLY A 658 4.74 13.34 18.89
C GLY A 658 3.45 14.13 19.15
N LYS A 659 2.36 13.72 18.51
CA LYS A 659 1.02 14.30 18.67
C LYS A 659 0.05 13.35 19.37
N LEU A 660 0.27 12.03 19.29
CA LEU A 660 -0.64 11.04 19.87
C LEU A 660 -0.22 10.65 21.29
N PRO A 661 -1.14 10.19 22.14
CA PRO A 661 -0.78 9.66 23.46
C PRO A 661 0.19 8.46 23.35
N TRP A 662 1.29 8.47 24.12
CA TRP A 662 2.30 7.39 24.12
C TRP A 662 1.69 5.99 24.23
N LYS A 663 0.78 5.79 25.20
CA LYS A 663 0.10 4.52 25.44
C LYS A 663 -0.64 3.99 24.21
N GLN A 664 -1.19 4.88 23.38
CA GLN A 664 -1.88 4.52 22.14
C GLN A 664 -0.90 3.98 21.09
N LEU A 665 0.33 4.47 21.05
CA LEU A 665 1.37 4.03 20.12
C LEU A 665 1.99 2.68 20.53
N VAL A 666 2.06 2.39 21.83
CA VAL A 666 2.59 1.11 22.36
C VAL A 666 1.57 -0.03 22.26
N TYR A 667 0.28 0.27 22.40
CA TYR A 667 -0.78 -0.74 22.50
C TYR A 667 -0.85 -1.74 21.32
N PRO A 668 -0.65 -1.37 20.04
CA PRO A 668 -0.64 -2.33 18.94
C PRO A 668 0.41 -3.43 19.10
N ALA A 669 1.63 -3.06 19.49
CA ALA A 669 2.73 -4.01 19.73
C ALA A 669 2.43 -4.89 20.95
N GLN A 670 1.94 -4.30 22.04
CA GLN A 670 1.48 -5.03 23.24
C GLN A 670 0.44 -6.10 22.86
N LYS A 671 -0.54 -5.73 22.04
CA LYS A 671 -1.61 -6.62 21.58
C LYS A 671 -1.08 -7.75 20.69
N LEU A 672 -0.13 -7.46 19.79
CA LEU A 672 0.52 -8.47 18.97
C LEU A 672 1.30 -9.47 19.83
N ALA A 673 2.03 -8.99 20.84
CA ALA A 673 2.74 -9.85 21.79
C ALA A 673 1.77 -10.73 22.59
N ALA A 674 0.62 -10.19 23.05
CA ALA A 674 -0.36 -10.92 23.85
C ALA A 674 -1.19 -11.92 23.05
N GLN A 675 -1.79 -11.48 21.94
CA GLN A 675 -2.72 -12.27 21.12
C GLN A 675 -1.99 -13.18 20.13
N GLY A 676 -0.73 -12.85 19.87
CA GLY A 676 0.16 -13.56 18.98
C GLY A 676 0.10 -13.10 17.54
N PHE A 677 1.13 -13.50 16.79
CA PHE A 677 1.31 -13.22 15.38
C PHE A 677 1.80 -14.46 14.65
N LYS A 678 1.55 -14.53 13.34
CA LYS A 678 2.05 -15.62 12.51
C LYS A 678 3.55 -15.45 12.25
N ILE A 679 4.33 -16.51 12.45
CA ILE A 679 5.73 -16.60 12.02
C ILE A 679 5.77 -16.41 10.49
N SER A 680 6.55 -15.44 10.03
CA SER A 680 6.77 -15.21 8.59
C SER A 680 7.81 -16.19 8.04
N LYS A 681 7.82 -16.39 6.72
CA LYS A 681 8.87 -17.21 6.07
C LYS A 681 10.28 -16.64 6.36
N TYR A 682 10.41 -15.31 6.37
CA TYR A 682 11.68 -14.64 6.65
C TYR A 682 12.13 -14.81 8.10
N LEU A 683 11.23 -14.62 9.07
CA LEU A 683 11.55 -14.89 10.49
C LEU A 683 11.97 -16.34 10.70
N TYR A 684 11.28 -17.29 10.06
CA TYR A 684 11.64 -18.70 10.12
C TYR A 684 13.03 -19.00 9.51
N MET A 685 13.40 -18.35 8.41
CA MET A 685 14.75 -18.47 7.85
C MET A 685 15.81 -18.04 8.87
N GLN A 686 15.57 -16.93 9.57
CA GLN A 686 16.47 -16.45 10.63
C GLN A 686 16.51 -17.44 11.80
N MET A 687 15.35 -17.96 12.23
CA MET A 687 15.27 -19.01 13.25
C MET A 687 16.05 -20.26 12.86
N ASN A 688 15.98 -20.67 11.60
CA ASN A 688 16.67 -21.85 11.12
C ASN A 688 18.19 -21.65 11.08
N HIS A 689 18.65 -20.43 10.75
CA HIS A 689 20.07 -20.09 10.79
C HIS A 689 20.64 -20.14 12.21
N THR A 690 19.81 -19.86 13.22
CA THR A 690 20.19 -19.88 14.64
C THR A 690 19.52 -21.02 15.40
N LYS A 691 19.22 -22.15 14.74
CA LYS A 691 18.41 -23.24 15.31
C LYS A 691 19.01 -23.79 16.61
N ASP A 692 20.29 -24.12 16.59
CA ASP A 692 20.96 -24.76 17.73
C ASP A 692 21.01 -23.84 18.94
N ASP A 693 21.27 -22.55 18.70
CA ASP A 693 21.27 -21.54 19.76
C ASP A 693 19.86 -21.31 20.34
N ILE A 694 18.82 -21.27 19.49
CA ILE A 694 17.42 -21.16 19.93
C ILE A 694 17.02 -22.37 20.78
N LEU A 695 17.48 -23.58 20.44
CA LEU A 695 17.22 -24.79 21.22
C LEU A 695 17.94 -24.77 22.57
N ALA A 696 19.15 -24.19 22.62
CA ALA A 696 19.96 -24.06 23.82
C ALA A 696 19.42 -23.00 24.80
N ASP A 697 18.90 -21.87 24.30
CA ASP A 697 18.30 -20.84 25.15
C ASP A 697 16.88 -21.21 25.59
N LYS A 698 16.66 -21.27 26.90
CA LYS A 698 15.37 -21.66 27.48
C LYS A 698 14.23 -20.72 27.06
N GLY A 699 14.48 -19.42 26.98
CA GLY A 699 13.46 -18.42 26.67
C GLY A 699 13.04 -18.44 25.19
N LEU A 700 14.02 -18.48 24.29
CA LEU A 700 13.80 -18.62 22.85
C LEU A 700 13.17 -19.98 22.54
N SER A 701 13.60 -21.06 23.18
CA SER A 701 13.01 -22.39 23.03
C SER A 701 11.53 -22.40 23.45
N GLU A 702 11.18 -21.82 24.60
CA GLU A 702 9.77 -21.67 25.04
C GLU A 702 8.91 -20.97 23.97
N LEU A 703 9.45 -19.94 23.33
CA LEU A 703 8.74 -19.13 22.35
C LEU A 703 8.68 -19.77 20.96
N PHE A 704 9.78 -20.35 20.48
CA PHE A 704 9.97 -20.73 19.08
C PHE A 704 10.03 -22.24 18.83
N VAL A 705 10.12 -23.07 19.87
CA VAL A 705 10.28 -24.52 19.74
C VAL A 705 9.01 -25.24 20.21
N SER A 706 8.68 -26.35 19.57
CA SER A 706 7.62 -27.27 19.97
C SER A 706 8.07 -28.70 19.70
N LYS A 707 8.12 -29.54 20.75
CA LYS A 707 8.58 -30.94 20.66
C LYS A 707 10.01 -31.08 20.10
N GLY A 708 10.92 -30.19 20.50
CA GLY A 708 12.32 -30.21 20.07
C GLY A 708 12.59 -29.66 18.68
N GLU A 709 11.57 -29.18 17.96
CA GLU A 709 11.71 -28.61 16.61
C GLU A 709 11.19 -27.17 16.54
N LEU A 710 11.75 -26.38 15.62
CA LEU A 710 11.32 -25.01 15.38
C LEU A 710 9.86 -24.97 14.90
N LYS A 711 9.09 -24.01 15.42
CA LYS A 711 7.73 -23.70 14.94
C LYS A 711 7.82 -23.15 13.51
N ILE A 712 7.04 -23.75 12.61
CA ILE A 712 7.06 -23.47 11.18
C ILE A 712 6.33 -22.17 10.79
N PRO A 713 6.55 -21.62 9.57
CA PRO A 713 5.82 -20.47 9.07
C PRO A 713 4.30 -20.63 9.15
N GLY A 714 3.59 -19.55 9.47
CA GLY A 714 2.14 -19.53 9.64
C GLY A 714 1.64 -19.93 11.03
N THR A 715 2.47 -20.58 11.86
CA THR A 715 2.17 -20.83 13.27
C THR A 715 2.02 -19.51 14.02
N ILE A 716 0.98 -19.41 14.84
CA ILE A 716 0.78 -18.25 15.73
C ILE A 716 1.62 -18.45 16.98
N ILE A 717 2.48 -17.47 17.27
CA ILE A 717 3.24 -17.39 18.53
C ILE A 717 2.82 -16.15 19.29
N SER A 718 2.74 -16.26 20.61
CA SER A 718 2.52 -15.13 21.52
C SER A 718 3.66 -15.09 22.55
N ASN A 719 4.01 -13.88 22.98
CA ASN A 719 4.99 -13.62 24.02
C ASN A 719 4.32 -12.80 25.13
N PRO A 720 3.58 -13.45 26.06
CA PRO A 720 2.86 -12.76 27.13
C PRO A 720 3.76 -11.96 28.06
N LYS A 721 5.02 -12.39 28.25
CA LYS A 721 6.02 -11.70 29.07
C LYS A 721 6.38 -10.35 28.42
N LEU A 722 6.65 -10.34 27.12
CA LEU A 722 6.87 -9.09 26.38
C LEU A 722 5.62 -8.21 26.35
N ALA A 723 4.42 -8.80 26.25
CA ALA A 723 3.18 -8.04 26.34
C ALA A 723 3.02 -7.35 27.69
N PHE A 724 3.36 -8.04 28.79
CA PHE A 724 3.39 -7.43 30.12
C PHE A 724 4.41 -6.29 30.18
N THR A 725 5.64 -6.51 29.70
CA THR A 725 6.69 -5.48 29.60
C THR A 725 6.21 -4.25 28.83
N LEU A 726 5.62 -4.44 27.64
CA LEU A 726 5.07 -3.35 26.85
C LEU A 726 3.91 -2.65 27.56
N SER A 727 3.10 -3.35 28.36
CA SER A 727 2.07 -2.71 29.18
C SER A 727 2.66 -1.78 30.25
N GLN A 728 3.79 -2.15 30.87
CA GLN A 728 4.47 -1.32 31.86
C GLN A 728 5.12 -0.10 31.21
N ILE A 729 5.74 -0.27 30.04
CA ILE A 729 6.29 0.83 29.24
C ILE A 729 5.17 1.77 28.76
N ALA A 730 4.00 1.24 28.40
CA ALA A 730 2.86 2.05 28.00
C ALA A 730 2.30 2.90 29.15
N GLU A 731 2.32 2.38 30.38
CA GLU A 731 1.79 3.06 31.57
C GLU A 731 2.78 4.05 32.17
N TYR A 732 4.03 3.64 32.35
CA TYR A 732 5.04 4.41 33.10
C TYR A 732 6.12 5.02 32.22
N GLY A 733 6.02 4.87 30.90
CA GLY A 733 7.03 5.32 29.96
C GLY A 733 8.40 4.63 30.18
N PRO A 734 9.52 5.30 29.87
CA PRO A 734 10.84 4.72 30.01
C PRO A 734 11.21 4.41 31.47
N LYS A 735 10.53 5.00 32.47
CA LYS A 735 10.80 4.72 33.89
C LYS A 735 10.61 3.24 34.22
N ALA A 736 9.66 2.55 33.59
CA ALA A 736 9.49 1.11 33.79
C ALA A 736 10.76 0.31 33.48
N PHE A 737 11.46 0.70 32.40
CA PHE A 737 12.64 0.02 31.86
C PHE A 737 13.93 0.46 32.54
N TYR A 738 14.14 1.77 32.74
CA TYR A 738 15.43 2.31 33.19
C TYR A 738 15.51 2.57 34.70
N ASN A 739 14.38 2.63 35.41
CA ASN A 739 14.35 2.87 36.86
C ASN A 739 13.20 2.13 37.55
N GLY A 740 12.82 0.96 37.03
CA GLY A 740 11.61 0.25 37.43
C GLY A 740 11.78 -1.25 37.39
N THR A 741 10.70 -1.96 37.69
CA THR A 741 10.70 -3.42 37.86
C THR A 741 11.10 -4.18 36.59
N VAL A 742 10.79 -3.66 35.39
CA VAL A 742 11.23 -4.29 34.13
C VAL A 742 12.76 -4.27 34.05
N GLY A 743 13.39 -3.13 34.32
CA GLY A 743 14.84 -2.99 34.34
C GLY A 743 15.51 -3.88 35.39
N ASN A 744 14.98 -3.89 36.61
CA ASN A 744 15.50 -4.74 37.69
C ASN A 744 15.49 -6.22 37.31
N ASN A 745 14.38 -6.69 36.73
CA ASN A 745 14.24 -8.08 36.30
C ASN A 745 15.17 -8.41 35.12
N LEU A 746 15.28 -7.48 34.16
CA LEU A 746 16.18 -7.63 33.01
C LEU A 746 17.65 -7.75 33.45
N VAL A 747 18.10 -6.85 34.33
CA VAL A 747 19.47 -6.87 34.88
C VAL A 747 19.72 -8.15 35.67
N SER A 748 18.78 -8.57 36.52
CA SER A 748 18.87 -9.83 37.26
C SER A 748 19.05 -11.02 36.32
N ASP A 749 18.25 -11.11 35.24
CA ASP A 749 18.35 -12.19 34.26
C ASP A 749 19.71 -12.17 33.54
N ILE A 750 20.20 -10.99 33.13
CA ILE A 750 21.52 -10.83 32.48
C ILE A 750 22.64 -11.27 33.41
N GLN A 751 22.65 -10.83 34.67
CA GLN A 751 23.69 -11.15 35.64
C GLN A 751 23.70 -12.64 36.00
N LYS A 752 22.52 -13.26 36.15
CA LYS A 752 22.42 -14.72 36.37
C LYS A 752 23.01 -15.53 35.22
N SER A 753 22.98 -15.00 34.00
CA SER A 753 23.59 -15.60 32.82
C SER A 753 25.06 -15.17 32.61
N GLY A 754 25.68 -14.50 33.58
CA GLY A 754 27.11 -14.11 33.53
C GLY A 754 27.40 -12.76 32.87
N GLY A 755 26.38 -11.95 32.58
CA GLY A 755 26.56 -10.61 32.02
C GLY A 755 26.93 -9.55 33.06
N ILE A 756 27.48 -8.44 32.60
CA ILE A 756 28.05 -7.38 33.47
C ILE A 756 27.20 -6.11 33.58
N ILE A 757 26.06 -6.04 32.88
CA ILE A 757 25.12 -4.93 33.02
C ILE A 757 24.59 -4.88 34.45
N THR A 758 24.49 -3.67 34.98
CA THR A 758 23.98 -3.33 36.30
C THR A 758 22.78 -2.38 36.16
N LEU A 759 22.03 -2.19 37.25
CA LEU A 759 20.93 -1.22 37.24
C LEU A 759 21.45 0.21 37.00
N LYS A 760 22.65 0.51 37.51
CA LYS A 760 23.28 1.81 37.30
C LYS A 760 23.53 2.09 35.81
N ASP A 761 23.89 1.06 35.03
CA ASP A 761 24.04 1.18 33.58
C ASP A 761 22.75 1.63 32.88
N LEU A 762 21.60 1.03 33.27
CA LEU A 762 20.29 1.43 32.75
C LEU A 762 19.94 2.87 33.19
N GLN A 763 20.17 3.22 34.46
CA GLN A 763 19.83 4.53 35.01
C GLN A 763 20.66 5.67 34.38
N ASP A 764 21.93 5.39 34.08
CA ASP A 764 22.87 6.35 33.51
C ASP A 764 22.69 6.52 32.00
N TYR A 765 22.01 5.60 31.32
CA TYR A 765 21.80 5.68 29.87
C TYR A 765 21.10 7.00 29.46
N LYS A 766 21.60 7.62 28.38
CA LYS A 766 21.03 8.84 27.78
C LYS A 766 21.02 8.73 26.26
N VAL A 767 19.93 9.17 25.63
CA VAL A 767 19.88 9.41 24.18
C VAL A 767 20.73 10.65 23.88
N LYS A 768 21.54 10.62 22.82
CA LYS A 768 22.19 11.85 22.33
C LYS A 768 21.33 12.43 21.21
N VAL A 769 20.90 13.68 21.38
CA VAL A 769 20.17 14.44 20.35
C VAL A 769 21.17 15.38 19.68
N LYS A 770 21.34 15.24 18.37
CA LYS A 770 22.35 15.94 17.57
C LYS A 770 21.70 16.53 16.32
N GLU A 771 22.40 17.46 15.67
CA GLU A 771 22.11 17.79 14.28
C GLU A 771 22.51 16.61 13.38
N PRO A 772 21.72 16.30 12.34
CA PRO A 772 22.11 15.30 11.37
C PRO A 772 23.31 15.78 10.57
N LEU A 773 24.10 14.82 10.09
CA LEU A 773 25.12 15.10 9.10
C LEU A 773 24.44 15.60 7.83
N SER A 774 24.95 16.68 7.23
CA SER A 774 24.32 17.33 6.08
C SER A 774 25.33 17.71 5.01
N THR A 775 25.01 17.46 3.74
CA THR A 775 25.83 17.85 2.58
C THR A 775 24.98 18.02 1.32
N ASP A 776 25.44 18.84 0.39
CA ASP A 776 24.87 18.92 -0.96
C ASP A 776 25.52 17.89 -1.89
N ILE A 777 24.70 17.21 -2.70
CA ILE A 777 25.07 16.19 -3.68
C ILE A 777 24.18 16.39 -4.91
N VAL A 778 24.77 16.89 -6.01
CA VAL A 778 24.13 16.99 -7.34
C VAL A 778 22.74 17.65 -7.29
N GLY A 779 22.64 18.79 -6.61
CA GLY A 779 21.38 19.56 -6.52
C GLY A 779 20.36 19.02 -5.52
N TYR A 780 20.75 18.05 -4.68
CA TYR A 780 19.99 17.59 -3.51
C TYR A 780 20.81 17.82 -2.25
N ARG A 781 20.14 18.01 -1.11
CA ARG A 781 20.78 18.07 0.20
C ARG A 781 20.46 16.79 0.97
N LEU A 782 21.47 16.01 1.32
CA LEU A 782 21.32 14.76 2.05
C LEU A 782 21.44 15.02 3.55
N LEU A 783 20.54 14.46 4.35
CA LEU A 783 20.61 14.36 5.80
C LEU A 783 20.87 12.91 6.19
N GLY A 784 21.88 12.67 7.02
CA GLY A 784 22.25 11.33 7.50
C GLY A 784 22.68 11.30 8.96
N MET A 785 22.92 10.11 9.49
CA MET A 785 23.36 9.94 10.87
C MET A 785 24.85 10.28 11.04
N PRO A 786 25.24 11.14 12.02
CA PRO A 786 26.65 11.35 12.37
C PRO A 786 27.25 10.19 13.20
N PRO A 787 28.57 10.18 13.45
CA PRO A 787 29.21 9.23 14.36
C PRO A 787 28.51 9.15 15.74
N PRO A 788 28.34 7.93 16.31
CA PRO A 788 29.07 6.70 16.01
C PRO A 788 28.53 5.87 14.82
N SER A 789 27.52 6.33 14.09
CA SER A 789 27.26 5.74 12.77
C SER A 789 28.34 6.16 11.77
N SER A 790 28.90 5.18 11.07
CA SER A 790 29.76 5.41 9.91
C SER A 790 28.99 5.57 8.61
N GLY A 791 27.69 5.23 8.61
CA GLY A 791 26.88 5.10 7.42
C GLY A 791 26.68 6.40 6.66
N GLY A 792 26.33 7.48 7.37
CA GLY A 792 26.15 8.81 6.79
C GLY A 792 27.42 9.32 6.09
N PRO A 793 28.57 9.45 6.80
CA PRO A 793 29.83 9.87 6.19
C PRO A 793 30.26 8.99 5.00
N ALA A 794 30.14 7.67 5.11
CA ALA A 794 30.55 6.73 4.06
C ALA A 794 29.67 6.84 2.80
N MET A 795 28.36 6.90 2.96
CA MET A 795 27.42 7.12 1.85
C MET A 795 27.74 8.42 1.11
N VAL A 796 27.97 9.52 1.85
CA VAL A 796 28.33 10.80 1.23
C VAL A 796 29.62 10.69 0.42
N LEU A 797 30.67 10.09 0.97
CA LEU A 797 31.94 9.96 0.27
C LEU A 797 31.80 9.18 -1.04
N VAL A 798 31.07 8.06 -1.02
CA VAL A 798 30.76 7.25 -2.21
C VAL A 798 30.05 8.11 -3.27
N LEU A 799 29.00 8.82 -2.88
CA LEU A 799 28.21 9.65 -3.79
C LEU A 799 29.02 10.83 -4.35
N ASN A 800 29.86 11.47 -3.52
CA ASN A 800 30.73 12.57 -3.94
C ASN A 800 31.79 12.10 -4.95
N ILE A 801 32.37 10.91 -4.79
CA ILE A 801 33.29 10.32 -5.77
C ILE A 801 32.56 10.09 -7.10
N LEU A 802 31.41 9.43 -7.04
CA LEU A 802 30.65 9.04 -8.23
C LEU A 802 30.09 10.23 -9.01
N SER A 803 29.72 11.32 -8.31
CA SER A 803 29.18 12.53 -8.94
C SER A 803 30.14 13.21 -9.93
N GLN A 804 31.43 12.88 -9.88
CA GLN A 804 32.48 13.49 -10.71
C GLN A 804 32.71 12.81 -12.05
N TYR A 805 32.08 11.66 -12.30
CA TYR A 805 32.20 10.93 -13.57
C TYR A 805 31.21 11.39 -14.65
N GLY A 806 30.38 12.39 -14.34
CA GLY A 806 29.25 12.80 -15.18
C GLY A 806 28.05 11.87 -15.00
N ILE A 807 26.87 12.45 -14.82
CA ILE A 807 25.62 11.71 -14.55
C ILE A 807 24.66 11.91 -15.74
N PRO A 808 24.00 10.86 -16.27
CA PRO A 808 24.03 9.47 -15.79
C PRO A 808 25.15 8.60 -16.38
N SER A 809 25.78 9.02 -17.50
CA SER A 809 26.62 8.17 -18.33
C SER A 809 27.87 7.60 -17.63
N GLY A 810 28.42 8.33 -16.67
CA GLY A 810 29.60 7.91 -15.92
C GLY A 810 29.32 6.94 -14.78
N VAL A 811 28.05 6.68 -14.45
CA VAL A 811 27.65 5.84 -13.32
C VAL A 811 26.66 4.75 -13.72
N SER A 812 26.42 4.58 -15.02
CA SER A 812 25.53 3.55 -15.57
C SER A 812 26.30 2.33 -16.12
N GLY A 813 25.60 1.21 -16.25
CA GLY A 813 26.13 -0.02 -16.84
C GLY A 813 27.30 -0.65 -16.05
N PRO A 814 28.00 -1.63 -16.65
CA PRO A 814 29.08 -2.35 -15.98
C PRO A 814 30.23 -1.47 -15.46
N LEU A 815 30.58 -0.41 -16.21
CA LEU A 815 31.61 0.54 -15.78
C LEU A 815 31.15 1.36 -14.57
N GLY A 816 29.88 1.78 -14.52
CA GLY A 816 29.31 2.43 -13.35
C GLY A 816 29.36 1.55 -12.11
N VAL A 817 29.05 0.25 -12.25
CA VAL A 817 29.14 -0.73 -11.16
C VAL A 817 30.59 -0.90 -10.70
N HIS A 818 31.55 -0.98 -11.61
CA HIS A 818 32.97 -0.98 -11.26
C HIS A 818 33.35 0.26 -10.42
N ARG A 819 32.99 1.46 -10.87
CA ARG A 819 33.28 2.71 -10.16
C ARG A 819 32.63 2.76 -8.78
N LEU A 820 31.42 2.22 -8.62
CA LEU A 820 30.74 2.08 -7.33
C LEU A 820 31.56 1.20 -6.36
N VAL A 821 32.04 0.04 -6.82
CA VAL A 821 32.89 -0.85 -6.00
C VAL A 821 34.16 -0.13 -5.56
N GLU A 822 34.84 0.54 -6.48
CA GLU A 822 36.07 1.27 -6.19
C GLU A 822 35.84 2.42 -5.19
N ALA A 823 34.72 3.14 -5.32
CA ALA A 823 34.32 4.16 -4.37
C ALA A 823 34.02 3.57 -2.98
N LEU A 824 33.34 2.41 -2.92
CA LEU A 824 33.10 1.68 -1.66
C LEU A 824 34.43 1.28 -1.00
N LYS A 825 35.40 0.74 -1.76
CA LYS A 825 36.74 0.38 -1.22
C LYS A 825 37.43 1.57 -0.55
N HIS A 826 37.42 2.74 -1.20
CA HIS A 826 37.97 3.95 -0.61
C HIS A 826 37.20 4.40 0.65
N ALA A 827 35.87 4.34 0.64
CA ALA A 827 35.07 4.72 1.79
C ALA A 827 35.33 3.81 3.00
N PHE A 828 35.40 2.49 2.80
CA PHE A 828 35.71 1.53 3.85
C PHE A 828 37.15 1.69 4.38
N ALA A 829 38.12 2.04 3.52
CA ALA A 829 39.50 2.28 3.98
C ALA A 829 39.60 3.43 5.01
N ILE A 830 38.70 4.40 4.93
CA ILE A 830 38.65 5.55 5.83
C ILE A 830 37.73 5.31 7.02
N ARG A 831 36.64 4.55 6.81
CA ARG A 831 35.56 4.27 7.77
C ARG A 831 36.07 3.92 9.15
N MET A 832 37.06 3.04 9.25
CA MET A 832 37.57 2.53 10.53
C MET A 832 38.41 3.54 11.32
N ASN A 833 38.61 4.76 10.80
CA ASN A 833 39.12 5.90 11.59
C ASN A 833 38.00 6.63 12.36
N LEU A 834 36.73 6.24 12.19
CA LEU A 834 35.61 6.74 12.97
C LEU A 834 35.44 5.94 14.27
N GLY A 835 34.74 6.54 15.24
CA GLY A 835 34.38 5.96 16.53
C GLY A 835 33.38 6.84 17.27
N ASP A 836 33.15 6.57 18.56
CA ASP A 836 32.32 7.44 19.41
C ASP A 836 33.01 8.79 19.63
N PRO A 837 32.42 9.92 19.17
CA PRO A 837 33.04 11.24 19.27
C PRO A 837 33.29 11.72 20.71
N ASP A 838 32.64 11.12 21.71
CA ASP A 838 32.90 11.46 23.12
C ASP A 838 34.22 10.87 23.62
N PHE A 839 34.81 9.93 22.87
CA PHE A 839 36.02 9.20 23.27
C PHE A 839 37.18 9.39 22.30
N VAL A 840 36.90 9.72 21.04
CA VAL A 840 37.92 9.89 19.98
C VAL A 840 37.54 11.05 19.07
N ASP A 841 38.54 11.86 18.66
CA ASP A 841 38.28 12.95 17.72
C ASP A 841 38.14 12.43 16.29
N VAL A 842 36.94 12.59 15.74
CA VAL A 842 36.58 12.16 14.38
C VAL A 842 36.36 13.34 13.44
N THR A 843 36.55 14.57 13.91
CA THR A 843 36.18 15.81 13.21
C THR A 843 36.82 15.90 11.83
N LYS A 844 38.14 15.69 11.77
CA LYS A 844 38.89 15.71 10.51
C LYS A 844 38.44 14.61 9.56
N VAL A 845 38.23 13.39 10.07
CA VAL A 845 37.81 12.24 9.26
C VAL A 845 36.45 12.50 8.62
N VAL A 846 35.48 12.98 9.41
CA VAL A 846 34.16 13.35 8.90
C VAL A 846 34.26 14.48 7.87
N SER A 847 35.03 15.53 8.18
CA SER A 847 35.24 16.65 7.24
C SER A 847 35.84 16.19 5.91
N ASP A 848 36.83 15.29 5.94
CA ASP A 848 37.45 14.73 4.74
C ASP A 848 36.41 13.93 3.93
N MET A 849 35.63 13.05 4.58
CA MET A 849 34.61 12.22 3.92
C MET A 849 33.48 13.04 3.27
N LEU A 850 33.15 14.21 3.83
CA LEU A 850 32.12 15.10 3.27
C LEU A 850 32.66 16.02 2.17
N SER A 851 33.98 16.17 2.04
CA SER A 851 34.59 17.14 1.14
C SER A 851 34.56 16.67 -0.33
N PRO A 852 33.98 17.45 -1.26
CA PRO A 852 34.05 17.17 -2.70
C PRO A 852 35.50 17.16 -3.25
N LYS A 853 36.38 18.01 -2.70
CA LYS A 853 37.80 18.07 -3.11
C LYS A 853 38.54 16.78 -2.78
N PHE A 854 38.44 16.33 -1.54
CA PHE A 854 38.97 15.03 -1.12
C PHE A 854 38.40 13.86 -1.95
N ALA A 855 37.10 13.87 -2.25
CA ALA A 855 36.51 12.89 -3.15
C ALA A 855 37.11 12.95 -4.57
N GLN A 856 37.50 14.14 -5.06
CA GLN A 856 38.18 14.31 -6.35
C GLN A 856 39.59 13.71 -6.35
N ASP A 857 40.32 13.88 -5.26
CA ASP A 857 41.62 13.25 -5.08
C ASP A 857 41.49 11.72 -5.10
N LEU A 858 40.46 11.16 -4.46
CA LEU A 858 40.18 9.71 -4.50
C LEU A 858 39.72 9.25 -5.88
N LYS A 859 38.85 10.00 -6.55
CA LYS A 859 38.42 9.73 -7.93
C LYS A 859 39.61 9.63 -8.89
N SER A 860 40.65 10.44 -8.70
CA SER A 860 41.87 10.39 -9.52
C SER A 860 42.67 9.09 -9.38
N LYS A 861 42.43 8.33 -8.30
CA LYS A 861 43.07 7.04 -8.00
C LYS A 861 42.25 5.84 -8.48
N ILE A 862 41.01 6.03 -8.90
CA ILE A 862 40.18 4.96 -9.45
C ILE A 862 40.58 4.72 -10.91
N ASN A 863 40.92 3.48 -11.24
CA ASN A 863 41.29 3.07 -12.59
C ASN A 863 40.14 2.34 -13.26
N ASP A 864 39.57 2.92 -14.32
CA ASP A 864 38.41 2.34 -15.01
C ASP A 864 38.66 0.94 -15.59
N GLU A 865 39.91 0.50 -15.76
CA GLU A 865 40.29 -0.78 -16.38
C GLU A 865 40.69 -1.87 -15.40
N LYS A 866 40.93 -1.55 -14.12
CA LYS A 866 41.34 -2.57 -13.14
C LYS A 866 41.09 -2.18 -11.70
N THR A 867 40.98 -3.18 -10.85
CA THR A 867 40.98 -3.04 -9.39
C THR A 867 42.35 -3.37 -8.78
N PHE A 868 42.54 -3.04 -7.50
CA PHE A 868 43.80 -3.23 -6.77
C PHE A 868 43.60 -4.01 -5.46
N ASP A 869 44.71 -4.36 -4.81
CA ASP A 869 44.76 -4.93 -3.45
C ASP A 869 44.35 -3.89 -2.38
N PRO A 870 43.80 -4.28 -1.21
CA PRO A 870 43.39 -3.36 -0.16
C PRO A 870 44.47 -2.36 0.27
N LYS A 871 45.76 -2.72 0.21
CA LYS A 871 46.87 -1.81 0.54
C LYS A 871 46.88 -0.55 -0.34
N TYR A 872 46.45 -0.66 -1.60
CA TYR A 872 46.35 0.48 -2.53
C TYR A 872 45.37 1.55 -2.03
N TYR A 873 44.23 1.12 -1.49
CA TYR A 873 43.18 2.02 -0.99
C TYR A 873 43.52 2.62 0.39
N GLY A 874 44.59 2.14 1.02
CA GLY A 874 45.01 2.55 2.36
C GLY A 874 44.40 1.73 3.49
N ALA A 875 44.09 0.44 3.26
CA ALA A 875 43.59 -0.46 4.29
C ALA A 875 44.52 -0.53 5.50
N LYS A 876 44.16 0.19 6.56
CA LYS A 876 44.94 0.29 7.80
C LYS A 876 44.43 -0.61 8.92
N TRP A 877 43.12 -0.87 8.91
CA TRP A 877 42.40 -1.51 10.01
C TRP A 877 41.56 -2.68 9.50
N ASN A 878 41.24 -3.63 10.38
CA ASN A 878 40.19 -4.59 10.08
C ASN A 878 38.80 -3.95 10.21
N GLU A 879 37.83 -4.48 9.49
CA GLU A 879 36.45 -4.02 9.56
C GLU A 879 35.70 -4.72 10.71
N ILE A 880 34.71 -4.02 11.29
CA ILE A 880 33.71 -4.66 12.16
C ILE A 880 32.75 -5.51 11.32
N ASN A 881 32.10 -6.48 11.95
CA ASN A 881 31.15 -7.37 11.31
C ASN A 881 29.77 -7.25 12.00
N ASP A 882 29.06 -6.17 11.71
CA ASP A 882 27.72 -5.91 12.24
C ASP A 882 26.63 -6.57 11.37
N HIS A 883 25.50 -6.91 11.98
CA HIS A 883 24.51 -7.85 11.44
C HIS A 883 23.04 -7.32 11.50
N GLY A 884 22.09 -8.26 11.50
CA GLY A 884 20.62 -8.10 11.49
C GLY A 884 20.02 -6.77 11.98
N THR A 885 19.13 -6.22 11.15
CA THR A 885 18.52 -4.90 11.36
C THR A 885 17.09 -4.91 10.85
N SER A 886 16.31 -3.89 11.25
CA SER A 886 15.05 -3.53 10.60
C SER A 886 15.07 -2.04 10.24
N HIS A 887 14.51 -1.69 9.09
CA HIS A 887 14.43 -0.30 8.65
C HIS A 887 12.98 0.15 8.42
N LEU A 888 12.73 1.44 8.61
CA LEU A 888 11.49 2.11 8.24
C LEU A 888 11.73 3.52 7.69
N SER A 889 10.92 3.86 6.69
CA SER A 889 10.83 5.19 6.09
C SER A 889 9.38 5.67 6.19
N ILE A 890 9.17 6.91 6.66
CA ILE A 890 7.84 7.50 6.85
C ILE A 890 7.85 8.95 6.38
N ILE A 891 6.85 9.35 5.60
CA ILE A 891 6.56 10.75 5.27
C ILE A 891 5.07 10.99 5.54
N ASP A 892 4.75 11.98 6.34
CA ASP A 892 3.36 12.30 6.68
C ASP A 892 2.76 13.43 5.82
N SER A 893 1.53 13.80 6.15
CA SER A 893 0.75 14.80 5.41
C SER A 893 1.23 16.23 5.56
N GLU A 894 2.03 16.53 6.58
CA GLU A 894 2.69 17.82 6.75
C GLU A 894 4.10 17.81 6.13
N ARG A 895 4.53 16.67 5.57
CA ARG A 895 5.90 16.44 5.09
C ARG A 895 6.93 16.46 6.22
N ASN A 896 6.51 16.08 7.42
CA ASN A 896 7.47 15.54 8.38
C ASN A 896 7.96 14.19 7.83
N ALA A 897 9.25 13.93 7.94
CA ALA A 897 9.87 12.70 7.48
C ALA A 897 10.71 12.07 8.59
N VAL A 898 10.66 10.74 8.67
CA VAL A 898 11.47 9.92 9.56
C VAL A 898 12.11 8.81 8.74
N SER A 899 13.42 8.67 8.87
CA SER A 899 14.17 7.49 8.44
C SER A 899 14.81 6.88 9.69
N MET A 900 14.55 5.60 9.95
CA MET A 900 14.98 4.93 11.18
C MET A 900 15.48 3.52 10.90
N THR A 901 16.66 3.22 11.41
CA THR A 901 17.19 1.85 11.45
C THR A 901 17.31 1.42 12.91
N SER A 902 16.72 0.26 13.23
CA SER A 902 16.71 -0.35 14.56
C SER A 902 17.37 -1.73 14.50
N THR A 903 18.06 -2.12 15.58
CA THR A 903 18.86 -3.35 15.61
C THR A 903 18.95 -3.96 17.01
N ILE A 904 19.24 -5.25 17.03
CA ILE A 904 19.81 -5.99 18.18
C ILE A 904 21.15 -6.65 17.78
N ASN A 905 21.77 -6.16 16.71
CA ASN A 905 22.88 -6.71 15.95
C ASN A 905 22.59 -8.06 15.29
N SER A 906 23.12 -9.18 15.79
CA SER A 906 22.99 -10.48 15.12
C SER A 906 21.56 -11.03 15.14
N TYR A 907 21.30 -12.10 14.39
CA TYR A 907 19.99 -12.76 14.49
C TYR A 907 19.73 -13.24 15.92
N PHE A 908 18.69 -12.67 16.55
CA PHE A 908 18.38 -12.82 17.98
C PHE A 908 19.46 -12.27 18.93
N GLY A 909 20.33 -11.38 18.45
CA GLY A 909 21.34 -10.66 19.22
C GLY A 909 22.28 -11.59 19.99
N ALA A 910 22.27 -11.48 21.32
CA ALA A 910 23.04 -12.36 22.22
C ALA A 910 22.53 -13.82 22.24
N VAL A 911 21.51 -14.12 21.43
CA VAL A 911 20.78 -15.38 21.39
C VAL A 911 20.19 -15.73 22.76
N MET A 912 19.72 -14.69 23.44
CA MET A 912 19.21 -14.74 24.80
C MET A 912 17.87 -13.99 24.87
N LEU A 913 16.85 -14.66 25.36
CA LEU A 913 15.57 -14.05 25.72
C LEU A 913 15.44 -14.00 27.24
N SER A 914 15.25 -12.80 27.80
CA SER A 914 15.07 -12.62 29.24
C SER A 914 13.80 -13.35 29.71
N PRO A 915 13.92 -14.39 30.56
CA PRO A 915 12.78 -15.20 30.98
C PRO A 915 11.77 -14.43 31.82
N SER A 916 12.17 -13.32 32.45
CA SER A 916 11.30 -12.49 33.28
C SER A 916 10.57 -11.41 32.49
N THR A 917 11.15 -10.91 31.39
CA THR A 917 10.61 -9.74 30.65
C THR A 917 10.12 -10.07 29.23
N GLY A 918 10.55 -11.21 28.67
CA GLY A 918 10.25 -11.58 27.28
C GLY A 918 11.06 -10.82 26.22
N ILE A 919 12.05 -10.02 26.61
CA ILE A 919 12.90 -9.21 25.73
C ILE A 919 14.01 -10.08 25.13
N VAL A 920 14.20 -10.02 23.81
CA VAL A 920 15.40 -10.53 23.12
C VAL A 920 16.51 -9.48 23.25
N LEU A 921 17.69 -9.89 23.71
CA LEU A 921 18.80 -8.99 24.03
C LEU A 921 19.77 -8.83 22.87
N ASN A 922 20.27 -7.62 22.66
CA ASN A 922 21.32 -7.32 21.68
C ASN A 922 22.65 -8.02 22.00
N ASN A 923 23.51 -8.15 20.99
CA ASN A 923 24.94 -8.44 21.16
C ASN A 923 25.82 -7.28 20.67
N GLU A 924 25.45 -6.04 20.96
CA GLU A 924 26.10 -4.86 20.37
C GLU A 924 27.56 -4.66 20.81
N MET A 925 27.99 -5.33 21.89
CA MET A 925 29.41 -5.33 22.23
C MET A 925 30.26 -5.94 21.09
N ASP A 926 29.67 -6.75 20.19
CA ASP A 926 30.34 -7.28 19.00
C ASP A 926 30.76 -6.23 17.98
N ASP A 927 30.22 -5.02 18.06
CA ASP A 927 30.59 -3.98 17.13
C ASP A 927 31.82 -3.19 17.58
N PHE A 928 32.35 -3.44 18.79
CA PHE A 928 33.66 -2.89 19.19
C PHE A 928 34.83 -3.64 18.55
N SER A 929 35.91 -2.91 18.29
CA SER A 929 37.21 -3.51 18.08
C SER A 929 37.83 -3.89 19.44
N ILE A 930 38.70 -4.89 19.45
CA ILE A 930 39.46 -5.28 20.65
C ILE A 930 40.95 -5.36 20.32
N PRO A 931 41.85 -5.11 21.27
CA PRO A 931 43.26 -5.41 21.09
C PRO A 931 43.44 -6.92 20.88
N MET A 932 44.05 -7.33 19.76
CA MET A 932 44.45 -8.72 19.55
C MET A 932 45.97 -8.82 19.57
N LYS A 933 46.52 -9.84 20.24
CA LYS A 933 47.90 -10.26 19.97
C LYS A 933 47.94 -10.81 18.55
N SER A 934 48.76 -10.22 17.67
CA SER A 934 48.87 -10.60 16.26
C SER A 934 49.05 -12.12 16.11
N GLY A 935 47.95 -12.83 15.82
CA GLY A 935 47.92 -14.28 15.72
C GLY A 935 48.46 -14.74 14.39
N GLY A 936 49.75 -14.53 14.13
CA GLY A 936 50.54 -15.16 13.06
C GLY A 936 50.16 -14.89 11.60
N ASN A 937 48.97 -14.39 11.30
CA ASN A 937 48.50 -14.15 9.93
C ASN A 937 48.83 -12.72 9.51
N LEU A 938 49.96 -12.55 8.81
CA LEU A 938 50.53 -11.24 8.43
C LEU A 938 49.66 -10.42 7.46
N ASP A 939 48.59 -11.00 6.91
CA ASP A 939 47.75 -10.39 5.87
C ASP A 939 46.44 -9.78 6.39
N VAL A 940 46.14 -9.85 7.70
CA VAL A 940 44.96 -9.21 8.30
C VAL A 940 45.38 -7.94 9.06
N PRO A 941 44.87 -6.74 8.68
CA PRO A 941 45.22 -5.52 9.39
C PRO A 941 44.78 -5.53 10.87
N PRO A 942 45.44 -4.73 11.73
CA PRO A 942 45.11 -4.70 13.15
C PRO A 942 43.72 -4.10 13.42
N PRO A 943 43.11 -4.44 14.57
CA PRO A 943 41.88 -3.80 15.03
C PRO A 943 42.01 -2.29 15.22
N ALA A 944 40.95 -1.54 14.89
CA ALA A 944 40.95 -0.08 14.95
C ALA A 944 40.88 0.47 16.39
N PRO A 945 41.89 1.21 16.88
CA PRO A 945 41.87 1.76 18.24
C PRO A 945 40.75 2.76 18.48
N ALA A 946 40.32 3.46 17.42
CA ALA A 946 39.20 4.41 17.47
C ALA A 946 37.91 3.78 18.01
N ASN A 947 37.76 2.47 17.81
CA ASN A 947 36.59 1.70 18.18
C ASN A 947 36.89 0.65 19.28
N PHE A 948 37.94 0.82 20.08
CA PHE A 948 38.17 -0.04 21.25
C PHE A 948 37.12 0.14 22.34
N ILE A 949 36.84 -0.95 23.07
CA ILE A 949 35.88 -0.99 24.18
C ILE A 949 36.33 -0.03 25.28
N ARG A 950 35.42 0.85 25.70
CA ARG A 950 35.56 1.65 26.92
C ARG A 950 34.22 1.72 27.63
N SER A 951 34.26 1.76 28.96
CA SER A 951 33.10 1.97 29.83
C SER A 951 32.25 3.15 29.34
N GLY A 952 30.94 2.92 29.12
CA GLY A 952 29.98 3.94 28.66
C GLY A 952 30.08 4.36 27.18
N LYS A 953 31.07 3.85 26.43
CA LYS A 953 31.25 4.17 25.01
C LYS A 953 30.20 3.50 24.12
N ARG A 954 29.90 4.07 22.96
CA ARG A 954 29.05 3.47 21.92
C ARG A 954 29.90 2.79 20.85
N PRO A 955 29.53 1.58 20.40
CA PRO A 955 30.24 0.93 19.31
C PRO A 955 29.91 1.60 17.96
N LEU A 956 30.88 1.57 17.05
CA LEU A 956 30.71 1.99 15.65
C LEU A 956 29.57 1.19 14.99
N SER A 957 28.89 1.77 13.99
CA SER A 957 27.79 1.11 13.29
C SER A 957 27.78 1.40 11.80
N SER A 958 27.20 0.50 10.99
CA SER A 958 26.96 0.67 9.54
C SER A 958 25.56 1.22 9.19
N MET A 959 24.67 1.38 10.18
CA MET A 959 23.30 1.84 9.95
C MET A 959 23.25 3.22 9.25
N THR A 960 22.54 3.29 8.12
CA THR A 960 22.52 4.48 7.23
C THR A 960 21.08 4.98 6.97
N PRO A 961 20.34 5.47 7.99
CA PRO A 961 19.08 6.17 7.74
C PRO A 961 19.35 7.53 7.09
N ALA A 962 18.62 7.85 6.02
CA ALA A 962 18.81 9.09 5.27
C ALA A 962 17.50 9.76 4.83
N ILE A 963 17.51 11.09 4.82
CA ILE A 963 16.46 11.94 4.26
C ILE A 963 17.08 12.80 3.16
N VAL A 964 16.44 12.86 2.00
CA VAL A 964 16.87 13.66 0.86
C VAL A 964 15.99 14.90 0.79
N LEU A 965 16.61 16.07 0.67
CA LEU A 965 15.93 17.34 0.46
C LEU A 965 16.22 17.88 -0.94
N LYS A 966 15.26 18.64 -1.47
CA LYS A 966 15.43 19.48 -2.66
C LYS A 966 14.84 20.85 -2.38
N ASP A 967 15.62 21.91 -2.61
CA ASP A 967 15.20 23.30 -2.34
C ASP A 967 14.67 23.49 -0.90
N GLY A 968 15.31 22.84 0.07
CA GLY A 968 14.94 22.87 1.49
C GLY A 968 13.72 22.02 1.88
N LYS A 969 13.04 21.39 0.92
CA LYS A 969 11.85 20.55 1.16
C LYS A 969 12.20 19.06 1.12
N VAL A 970 11.48 18.24 1.90
CA VAL A 970 11.63 16.78 1.86
C VAL A 970 11.36 16.29 0.45
N LYS A 971 12.32 15.59 -0.13
CA LYS A 971 12.17 14.89 -1.41
C LYS A 971 12.00 13.40 -1.22
N ALA A 972 12.74 12.78 -0.30
CA ALA A 972 12.62 11.35 -0.02
C ALA A 972 13.10 10.96 1.38
N ALA A 973 12.70 9.78 1.83
CA ALA A 973 13.26 9.05 2.97
C ALA A 973 13.71 7.66 2.49
N VAL A 974 14.94 7.28 2.83
CA VAL A 974 15.58 6.05 2.35
C VAL A 974 16.48 5.45 3.43
N GLY A 975 16.62 4.14 3.40
CA GLY A 975 17.60 3.39 4.17
C GLY A 975 17.38 1.89 4.03
N ALA A 976 18.26 1.12 4.64
CA ALA A 976 18.24 -0.34 4.54
C ALA A 976 18.54 -1.03 5.87
N SER A 977 18.16 -2.30 5.94
CA SER A 977 18.66 -3.28 6.90
C SER A 977 19.58 -4.30 6.21
N GLY A 978 20.50 -4.92 6.95
CA GLY A 978 21.47 -5.92 6.47
C GLY A 978 22.92 -5.74 6.97
N GLY A 979 23.11 -5.17 8.17
CA GLY A 979 24.43 -5.03 8.81
C GLY A 979 25.42 -4.20 7.99
N MET A 980 26.65 -4.69 7.83
CA MET A 980 27.72 -4.01 7.09
C MET A 980 27.39 -3.71 5.62
N TYR A 981 26.34 -4.32 5.04
CA TYR A 981 25.90 -4.05 3.67
C TYR A 981 24.98 -2.82 3.54
N ILE A 982 24.50 -2.23 4.64
CA ILE A 982 23.54 -1.12 4.64
C ILE A 982 24.05 0.11 3.87
N ILE A 983 25.35 0.42 4.00
CA ILE A 983 25.99 1.58 3.37
C ILE A 983 25.87 1.49 1.84
N ALA A 984 26.26 0.34 1.28
CA ALA A 984 26.20 0.09 -0.16
C ALA A 984 24.75 0.13 -0.66
N ALA A 985 23.83 -0.60 -0.01
CA ALA A 985 22.45 -0.67 -0.44
C ALA A 985 21.72 0.68 -0.44
N THR A 986 21.93 1.48 0.61
CA THR A 986 21.32 2.81 0.70
C THR A 986 21.89 3.74 -0.37
N SER A 987 23.20 3.65 -0.64
CA SER A 987 23.86 4.38 -1.73
C SER A 987 23.31 3.97 -3.10
N GLU A 988 23.17 2.66 -3.35
CA GLU A 988 22.64 2.12 -4.60
C GLU A 988 21.19 2.55 -4.85
N VAL A 989 20.29 2.47 -3.88
CA VAL A 989 18.89 2.93 -4.05
C VAL A 989 18.84 4.42 -4.36
N PHE A 990 19.67 5.23 -3.69
CA PHE A 990 19.81 6.66 -4.00
C PHE A 990 20.33 6.88 -5.43
N LEU A 991 21.41 6.21 -5.82
CA LEU A 991 22.01 6.31 -7.16
C LEU A 991 21.02 5.91 -8.25
N ASN A 992 20.36 4.77 -8.08
CA ASN A 992 19.36 4.24 -9.02
C ASN A 992 18.26 5.27 -9.29
N HIS A 993 17.71 5.87 -8.23
CA HIS A 993 16.64 6.83 -8.41
C HIS A 993 17.13 8.20 -8.88
N PHE A 994 18.08 8.81 -8.16
CA PHE A 994 18.44 10.22 -8.38
C PHE A 994 19.48 10.44 -9.47
N PHE A 995 20.36 9.47 -9.72
CA PHE A 995 21.42 9.61 -10.74
C PHE A 995 21.04 8.86 -12.03
N LEU A 996 20.44 7.67 -11.91
CA LEU A 996 20.06 6.84 -13.06
C LEU A 996 18.61 7.02 -13.49
N ASN A 997 17.82 7.82 -12.76
CA ASN A 997 16.43 8.16 -13.08
C ASN A 997 15.52 6.91 -13.19
N MET A 998 15.79 5.88 -12.40
CA MET A 998 14.92 4.71 -12.28
C MET A 998 13.67 5.07 -11.45
N ASP A 999 12.54 4.45 -11.74
CA ASP A 999 11.35 4.62 -10.89
C ASP A 999 11.59 4.04 -9.47
N PRO A 1000 10.78 4.42 -8.47
CA PRO A 1000 11.03 4.03 -7.09
C PRO A 1000 11.03 2.52 -6.86
N LEU A 1001 10.16 1.77 -7.54
CA LEU A 1001 10.07 0.32 -7.37
C LEU A 1001 11.30 -0.36 -7.98
N SER A 1002 11.65 -0.01 -9.22
CA SER A 1002 12.85 -0.53 -9.87
C SER A 1002 14.12 -0.16 -9.11
N SER A 1003 14.18 1.01 -8.48
CA SER A 1003 15.35 1.44 -7.68
C SER A 1003 15.61 0.52 -6.49
N VAL A 1004 14.55 0.03 -5.83
CA VAL A 1004 14.63 -0.93 -4.73
C VAL A 1004 14.82 -2.37 -5.24
N MET A 1005 14.18 -2.74 -6.34
CA MET A 1005 14.25 -4.10 -6.89
C MET A 1005 15.55 -4.41 -7.63
N ALA A 1006 16.33 -3.39 -8.03
CA ALA A 1006 17.62 -3.59 -8.67
C ALA A 1006 18.50 -4.58 -7.86
N PRO A 1007 19.13 -5.56 -8.51
CA PRO A 1007 20.10 -6.43 -7.86
C PRO A 1007 21.30 -5.61 -7.35
N ARG A 1008 21.82 -5.97 -6.18
CA ARG A 1008 22.84 -5.17 -5.48
C ARG A 1008 24.20 -5.83 -5.43
N ILE A 1009 25.22 -5.00 -5.25
CA ILE A 1009 26.61 -5.41 -5.01
C ILE A 1009 27.17 -4.76 -3.75
N TYR A 1010 28.10 -5.47 -3.11
CA TYR A 1010 28.65 -5.08 -1.84
C TYR A 1010 30.17 -5.27 -1.85
N HIS A 1011 30.88 -4.34 -1.20
CA HIS A 1011 32.32 -4.45 -0.98
C HIS A 1011 32.70 -3.77 0.33
N GLN A 1012 33.58 -4.40 1.11
CA GLN A 1012 33.95 -3.97 2.47
C GLN A 1012 35.45 -3.76 2.65
N LEU A 1013 36.14 -3.60 1.52
CA LEU A 1013 37.60 -3.52 1.39
C LEU A 1013 38.31 -4.83 1.73
N ILE A 1014 38.03 -5.45 2.88
CA ILE A 1014 38.59 -6.72 3.32
C ILE A 1014 37.46 -7.68 3.73
N PRO A 1015 37.40 -8.90 3.18
CA PRO A 1015 38.23 -9.42 2.09
C PRO A 1015 38.06 -8.63 0.78
N ASN A 1016 39.08 -8.68 -0.10
CA ASN A 1016 39.09 -7.96 -1.38
C ASN A 1016 38.24 -8.69 -2.44
N GLN A 1017 36.95 -8.82 -2.17
CA GLN A 1017 35.99 -9.50 -3.02
C GLN A 1017 34.67 -8.72 -3.08
N ILE A 1018 34.04 -8.72 -4.24
CA ILE A 1018 32.68 -8.24 -4.41
C ILE A 1018 31.73 -9.35 -3.97
N SER A 1019 30.95 -9.09 -2.93
CA SER A 1019 29.76 -9.89 -2.65
C SER A 1019 28.62 -9.38 -3.52
N TYR A 1020 27.96 -10.22 -4.29
CA TYR A 1020 26.87 -9.79 -5.16
C TYR A 1020 25.62 -10.64 -4.99
N GLU A 1021 24.45 -10.03 -5.15
CA GLU A 1021 23.20 -10.77 -5.08
C GLU A 1021 23.14 -11.82 -6.19
N ASN A 1022 23.02 -13.07 -5.75
CA ASN A 1022 22.57 -14.21 -6.52
C ASN A 1022 21.60 -14.96 -5.60
N TRP A 1023 20.46 -14.32 -5.38
CA TRP A 1023 19.60 -14.63 -4.25
C TRP A 1023 18.19 -14.96 -4.69
N THR A 1024 17.79 -16.20 -4.46
CA THR A 1024 16.38 -16.58 -4.44
C THR A 1024 15.84 -16.42 -3.03
N THR A 1025 14.89 -15.50 -2.87
CA THR A 1025 14.30 -15.18 -1.57
C THR A 1025 13.40 -16.30 -1.06
N VAL A 1026 13.03 -16.25 0.22
CA VAL A 1026 12.04 -17.17 0.82
C VAL A 1026 10.63 -17.04 0.22
N TYR A 1027 10.47 -16.11 -0.72
CA TYR A 1027 9.24 -15.83 -1.45
C TYR A 1027 9.34 -16.15 -2.95
N ASP A 1028 10.39 -16.85 -3.35
CA ASP A 1028 10.61 -17.35 -4.71
C ASP A 1028 10.95 -16.28 -5.77
N ASP A 1029 11.17 -15.03 -5.34
CA ASP A 1029 11.74 -13.97 -6.18
C ASP A 1029 13.27 -14.15 -6.29
N HIS A 1030 13.82 -14.07 -7.50
CA HIS A 1030 15.26 -14.20 -7.76
C HIS A 1030 15.89 -12.88 -8.19
N PHE A 1031 16.99 -12.49 -7.53
CA PHE A 1031 17.76 -11.29 -7.81
C PHE A 1031 19.19 -11.69 -8.15
N GLU A 1032 19.64 -11.33 -9.35
CA GLU A 1032 20.99 -11.62 -9.80
C GLU A 1032 21.59 -10.44 -10.55
N ILE A 1033 22.85 -10.11 -10.24
CA ILE A 1033 23.62 -9.18 -11.07
C ILE A 1033 23.82 -9.77 -12.47
N PRO A 1034 23.50 -9.02 -13.55
CA PRO A 1034 23.62 -9.51 -14.91
C PRO A 1034 25.01 -10.07 -15.22
N LYS A 1035 25.07 -11.21 -15.91
CA LYS A 1035 26.33 -11.87 -16.28
C LYS A 1035 27.28 -10.92 -17.01
N GLU A 1036 26.79 -10.08 -17.92
CA GLU A 1036 27.61 -9.09 -18.62
C GLU A 1036 28.36 -8.17 -17.65
N THR A 1037 27.68 -7.67 -16.61
CA THR A 1037 28.30 -6.87 -15.56
C THR A 1037 29.36 -7.68 -14.82
N ARG A 1038 29.08 -8.96 -14.49
CA ARG A 1038 30.04 -9.85 -13.81
C ARG A 1038 31.29 -10.08 -14.66
N ASP A 1039 31.13 -10.42 -15.93
CA ASP A 1039 32.23 -10.66 -16.87
C ASP A 1039 33.13 -9.42 -17.01
N VAL A 1040 32.55 -8.21 -17.02
CA VAL A 1040 33.31 -6.96 -17.05
C VAL A 1040 34.07 -6.74 -15.73
N LEU A 1041 33.44 -7.02 -14.58
CA LEU A 1041 34.10 -6.89 -13.28
C LEU A 1041 35.28 -7.87 -13.15
N GLU A 1042 35.10 -9.13 -13.56
CA GLU A 1042 36.17 -10.15 -13.58
C GLU A 1042 37.32 -9.76 -14.49
N LYS A 1043 37.03 -9.25 -15.70
CA LYS A 1043 38.06 -8.75 -16.63
C LYS A 1043 38.85 -7.58 -16.04
N LYS A 1044 38.23 -6.78 -15.18
CA LYS A 1044 38.88 -5.69 -14.42
C LYS A 1044 39.55 -6.20 -13.13
N GLY A 1045 39.66 -7.51 -12.94
CA GLY A 1045 40.40 -8.14 -11.84
C GLY A 1045 39.62 -8.27 -10.53
N HIS A 1046 38.32 -7.99 -10.51
CA HIS A 1046 37.52 -8.20 -9.30
C HIS A 1046 37.27 -9.68 -9.07
N VAL A 1047 37.39 -10.10 -7.82
CA VAL A 1047 36.95 -11.43 -7.36
C VAL A 1047 35.49 -11.32 -6.93
N LEU A 1048 34.60 -12.09 -7.55
CA LEU A 1048 33.18 -12.06 -7.22
C LEU A 1048 32.77 -13.29 -6.39
N THR A 1049 31.96 -13.06 -5.38
CA THR A 1049 31.35 -14.08 -4.54
C THR A 1049 29.83 -13.90 -4.54
N PRO A 1050 29.05 -14.90 -5.01
CA PRO A 1050 27.60 -14.83 -4.93
C PRO A 1050 27.14 -14.97 -3.48
N ILE A 1051 26.11 -14.21 -3.10
CA ILE A 1051 25.46 -14.33 -1.79
C ILE A 1051 23.96 -14.61 -1.93
N ALA A 1052 23.45 -15.49 -1.07
CA ALA A 1052 22.04 -15.92 -1.00
C ALA A 1052 21.28 -15.22 0.15
N GLY A 1053 21.60 -13.95 0.36
CA GLY A 1053 21.05 -13.08 1.38
C GLY A 1053 21.66 -11.69 1.22
N GLY A 1054 21.01 -10.66 1.76
CA GLY A 1054 21.48 -9.30 1.53
C GLY A 1054 20.68 -8.27 2.31
N THR A 1055 20.54 -7.10 1.72
CA THR A 1055 19.89 -5.95 2.36
C THR A 1055 18.42 -5.84 2.00
N ILE A 1056 17.66 -5.15 2.86
CA ILE A 1056 16.24 -4.88 2.67
C ILE A 1056 16.04 -3.36 2.77
N SER A 1057 15.57 -2.72 1.69
CA SER A 1057 15.45 -1.26 1.63
C SER A 1057 14.01 -0.76 1.77
N GLN A 1058 13.82 0.38 2.45
CA GLN A 1058 12.53 1.09 2.47
C GLN A 1058 12.71 2.45 1.85
N PHE A 1059 11.87 2.78 0.86
CA PHE A 1059 12.00 4.01 0.10
C PHE A 1059 10.67 4.71 -0.06
N ILE A 1060 10.62 5.99 0.31
CA ILE A 1060 9.48 6.87 0.05
C ILE A 1060 10.00 8.12 -0.64
N ILE A 1061 9.36 8.49 -1.75
CA ILE A 1061 9.70 9.69 -2.50
C ILE A 1061 8.47 10.55 -2.77
N GLU A 1062 8.67 11.86 -2.73
CA GLU A 1062 7.72 12.83 -3.20
C GLU A 1062 7.93 13.11 -4.70
N GLU A 1063 7.00 12.71 -5.56
CA GLU A 1063 7.03 12.97 -7.00
C GLU A 1063 6.33 14.29 -7.36
N SER A 1064 7.04 15.12 -8.13
CA SER A 1064 6.60 16.47 -8.49
C SER A 1064 5.52 16.51 -9.59
N GLY A 1065 4.98 15.37 -10.02
CA GLY A 1065 4.06 15.25 -11.17
C GLY A 1065 2.57 15.09 -10.84
N GLY A 1066 2.21 14.80 -9.59
CA GLY A 1066 0.83 14.61 -9.16
C GLY A 1066 0.48 15.62 -8.06
N HIS A 1067 -0.24 16.69 -8.39
CA HIS A 1067 -0.71 17.65 -7.40
C HIS A 1067 -2.18 17.40 -7.07
N SER A 1068 -2.48 17.05 -5.82
CA SER A 1068 -3.83 17.02 -5.26
C SER A 1068 -3.85 17.98 -4.08
N ASN A 1069 -4.64 19.06 -4.14
CA ASN A 1069 -4.74 20.08 -3.09
C ASN A 1069 -3.40 20.72 -2.66
N GLY A 1070 -2.48 20.94 -3.62
CA GLY A 1070 -1.18 21.55 -3.35
C GLY A 1070 -0.16 20.63 -2.65
N LYS A 1071 -0.46 19.35 -2.48
CA LYS A 1071 0.48 18.33 -1.99
C LYS A 1071 0.94 17.46 -3.16
N SER A 1072 2.26 17.29 -3.27
CA SER A 1072 2.86 16.37 -4.24
C SER A 1072 2.63 14.92 -3.82
N MET A 1073 2.52 14.04 -4.81
CA MET A 1073 2.29 12.62 -4.61
C MET A 1073 3.48 11.97 -3.90
N LEU A 1074 3.22 11.11 -2.92
CA LEU A 1074 4.19 10.21 -2.32
C LEU A 1074 4.10 8.84 -2.98
N VAL A 1075 5.23 8.29 -3.39
CA VAL A 1075 5.36 6.90 -3.82
C VAL A 1075 6.19 6.16 -2.77
N ALA A 1076 5.64 5.09 -2.20
CA ALA A 1076 6.30 4.29 -1.19
C ALA A 1076 6.52 2.86 -1.69
N VAL A 1077 7.67 2.30 -1.33
CA VAL A 1077 8.15 0.98 -1.73
C VAL A 1077 8.77 0.30 -0.53
N SER A 1078 8.36 -0.95 -0.30
CA SER A 1078 9.03 -1.86 0.63
C SER A 1078 9.70 -2.97 -0.14
N ASP A 1079 10.94 -3.28 0.22
CA ASP A 1079 11.72 -4.29 -0.49
C ASP A 1079 11.07 -5.68 -0.36
N PRO A 1080 10.69 -6.31 -1.50
CA PRO A 1080 10.00 -7.58 -1.49
C PRO A 1080 10.86 -8.74 -0.97
N ARG A 1081 12.19 -8.59 -0.92
CA ARG A 1081 13.12 -9.63 -0.45
C ARG A 1081 12.81 -10.15 0.96
N LYS A 1082 12.25 -9.30 1.84
CA LYS A 1082 11.79 -9.65 3.21
C LYS A 1082 10.29 -9.84 3.32
N GLY A 1083 9.55 -9.63 2.24
CA GLY A 1083 8.09 -9.77 2.18
C GLY A 1083 7.31 -8.61 2.79
N GLY A 1084 7.99 -7.47 3.03
CA GLY A 1084 7.34 -6.22 3.42
C GLY A 1084 6.46 -5.65 2.31
N PHE A 1085 5.52 -4.80 2.68
CA PHE A 1085 4.74 -3.99 1.74
C PHE A 1085 4.43 -2.63 2.37
N PRO A 1086 4.38 -1.55 1.58
CA PRO A 1086 4.12 -0.20 2.08
C PRO A 1086 2.63 0.05 2.35
N SER A 1087 2.31 1.10 3.11
CA SER A 1087 0.94 1.54 3.40
C SER A 1087 0.79 3.06 3.29
N GLY A 1088 -0.35 3.53 2.75
CA GLY A 1088 -0.58 4.94 2.39
C GLY A 1088 -2.07 5.29 2.30
N TYR A 1089 -2.42 6.58 2.25
CA TYR A 1089 -3.81 7.06 2.14
C TYR A 1089 -3.98 8.41 1.45
#